data_AF-W4RVV7-F1
#
_entry.id   AF-W4RVV7-F1
#
_cell.length_a   1.000
_cell.length_b   1.000
_cell.length_c   1.000
_cell.angle_alpha   90.00
_cell.angle_beta   90.00
_cell.angle_gamma   90.00
#
_symmetry.space_group_name_H-M   'P 1'
#
loop_
_entity.id
_entity.type
_entity.pdbx_description
1 polymer ?
#
loop_
_entity_poly.entity_id
_entity_poly.type
_entity_poly.pdbx_seq_one_letter_code
_entity_poly.pdbx_strand_id
1 'polypeptide(L)'
;MWQDKEFTKVLDIEAALALLDISFEDVQRQTEMPEEEFLPLYKCQGHPQVHLTLERLKKLVDNGYLHKKETKQSVLFSLNDAITLSLCFEVFNEQFILLSSVLKHIGYPKKVSLPNLQQNFIELQKEGIFTIYHIPLYKTDTLLLIKKELDQFKREHISVKEALDIYQVNRNYFTADSVIPVHRIVKTQEGMFVNKNLVEEEMYKRGRGDTYTRPEAMKVLDLSIDSFKQVVDEFELELLPNNVGFDKKAIDDLAAEQLRILNDIEENYYISAEVAELFGFSNRLTPSDFKRLGKTNIPAIARTNKGKYPFKNMAANAGLLFKDKVDAELKVRKLKNSILNTIYSTPNETFRNALEVGELYFSENAKETEKEWFTYIKRKFSKSNQSPAKMQATLVKTVNTTELLIQLTTDKELMSLSENEINLSIFNEFHTKGVKQTIYSFLLDLNREQRKKKASPYWNQRRLINPYKEKVEHKEKTIYSVDEYLDLIEYANRIDTHIKKSIEDISRMDQTSRYASTWLYVLIHLTNGWRHYDVATVPRINLQQTTLNGKDVNWLLTNKLTDSDIDIILSQMQAKVLVHSKTGKRRYFFYSQELREAFAYAFAVCELRCQESTPMSDSLIDFTGRGKVLTPSSHKVFFNGMEDFQFGSLKMNRTVISYIYSIVKKKTNRNPLEFTKILRSHSDAEITSIYTDIPQEHIDLITSQLFNLGLFGYAYTLLANLLDTNLSATQNKEATREKALEIKSTFDDILQIEMFTKYLTNLEAKNFERQALKDYLSSLPQEELENTYHTLQLGLQPSNEEGKSCIFAQCVFNNERSCGKCEYSIHHIVSLSVLGNRFKEKVYDFTERFEKAKTDGERTFLVNTFYGDIQLIKSAVETFGDDVVNQFIIDTNLDDLRSRVRRIDSKREYFTLKG
;
A
#
# COMPACT_ATOMS: atom_id res chain seq x y z
N MET A 1 -52.54 -28.61 70.86
CA MET A 1 -51.54 -28.86 69.80
C MET A 1 -50.12 -28.91 70.39
N TRP A 2 -49.91 -29.69 71.46
CA TRP A 2 -48.63 -29.76 72.19
C TRP A 2 -48.20 -31.23 72.31
N GLN A 3 -47.87 -31.88 71.17
CA GLN A 3 -47.71 -33.34 71.15
C GLN A 3 -46.27 -33.87 71.12
N ASP A 4 -45.26 -33.05 70.85
CA ASP A 4 -43.86 -33.48 71.05
C ASP A 4 -43.35 -33.06 72.43
N LYS A 5 -43.86 -33.73 73.48
CA LYS A 5 -43.38 -33.55 74.87
C LYS A 5 -41.93 -34.00 75.07
N GLU A 6 -41.32 -34.67 74.10
CA GLU A 6 -39.95 -35.20 74.18
C GLU A 6 -38.85 -34.12 74.10
N PHE A 7 -39.15 -32.98 73.47
CA PHE A 7 -38.12 -31.97 73.17
C PHE A 7 -38.29 -30.65 73.95
N THR A 8 -39.35 -30.46 74.73
CA THR A 8 -39.51 -29.24 75.54
C THR A 8 -39.25 -29.54 77.02
N LYS A 9 -38.27 -28.87 77.63
CA LYS A 9 -38.04 -28.99 79.09
C LYS A 9 -39.08 -28.16 79.83
N VAL A 10 -40.03 -28.82 80.49
CA VAL A 10 -41.00 -28.17 81.36
C VAL A 10 -40.31 -27.92 82.71
N LEU A 11 -40.20 -26.65 83.08
CA LEU A 11 -39.60 -26.23 84.34
C LEU A 11 -40.68 -25.60 85.22
N ASP A 12 -40.59 -25.88 86.51
CA ASP A 12 -41.25 -25.06 87.51
C ASP A 12 -40.41 -23.81 87.84
N ILE A 13 -40.86 -23.01 88.80
CA ILE A 13 -40.21 -21.73 89.11
C ILE A 13 -38.82 -21.96 89.72
N GLU A 14 -38.66 -22.94 90.61
CA GLU A 14 -37.39 -23.22 91.27
C GLU A 14 -36.36 -23.81 90.30
N ALA A 15 -36.78 -24.75 89.46
CA ALA A 15 -35.93 -25.33 88.43
C ALA A 15 -35.50 -24.31 87.37
N ALA A 16 -36.36 -23.33 87.05
CA ALA A 16 -36.01 -22.24 86.16
C ALA A 16 -35.00 -21.26 86.79
N LEU A 17 -35.08 -21.01 88.10
CA LEU A 17 -34.09 -20.19 88.81
C LEU A 17 -32.75 -20.91 88.97
N ALA A 18 -32.77 -22.20 89.33
CA ALA A 18 -31.56 -23.01 89.44
C ALA A 18 -30.78 -23.07 88.13
N LEU A 19 -31.48 -23.06 87.00
CA LEU A 19 -30.89 -23.01 85.67
C LEU A 19 -30.18 -21.68 85.36
N LEU A 20 -30.53 -20.62 86.08
CA LEU A 20 -29.89 -19.30 86.01
C LEU A 20 -28.83 -19.13 87.09
N ASP A 21 -28.48 -20.18 87.83
CA ASP A 21 -27.60 -20.15 89.01
C ASP A 21 -28.12 -19.21 90.13
N ILE A 22 -29.45 -19.07 90.24
CA ILE A 22 -30.12 -18.25 91.25
C ILE A 22 -30.93 -19.18 92.16
N SER A 23 -30.78 -19.08 93.49
CA SER A 23 -31.68 -19.81 94.39
C SER A 23 -32.92 -18.98 94.71
N PHE A 24 -34.04 -19.66 95.01
CA PHE A 24 -35.26 -18.99 95.45
C PHE A 24 -35.02 -18.17 96.73
N GLU A 25 -34.17 -18.68 97.63
CA GLU A 25 -33.74 -18.00 98.85
C GLU A 25 -32.97 -16.70 98.57
N ASP A 26 -32.16 -16.65 97.50
CA ASP A 26 -31.44 -15.43 97.12
C ASP A 26 -32.40 -14.33 96.67
N VAL A 27 -33.48 -14.70 95.97
CA VAL A 27 -34.54 -13.74 95.58
C VAL A 27 -35.33 -13.28 96.80
N GLN A 28 -35.62 -14.17 97.76
CA GLN A 28 -36.26 -13.81 99.02
C GLN A 28 -35.39 -12.89 99.90
N ARG A 29 -34.06 -13.02 99.86
CA ARG A 29 -33.16 -12.10 100.60
C ARG A 29 -33.16 -10.68 100.04
N GLN A 30 -33.56 -10.49 98.77
CA GLN A 30 -33.68 -9.17 98.15
C GLN A 30 -34.95 -8.42 98.55
N THR A 31 -35.92 -9.09 99.18
CA THR A 31 -37.10 -8.45 99.74
C THR A 31 -36.82 -8.02 101.19
N GLU A 32 -36.48 -6.75 101.41
CA GLU A 32 -36.33 -6.17 102.75
C GLU A 32 -37.69 -6.02 103.45
N MET A 33 -38.24 -7.10 104.03
CA MET A 33 -39.45 -7.04 104.88
C MET A 33 -39.28 -7.91 106.15
N PRO A 34 -39.35 -7.34 107.38
CA PRO A 34 -39.11 -8.10 108.62
C PRO A 34 -40.31 -8.81 109.25
N GLU A 35 -41.52 -8.83 108.67
CA GLU A 35 -42.68 -9.53 109.24
C GLU A 35 -43.52 -10.23 108.16
N GLU A 36 -43.92 -11.49 108.39
CA GLU A 36 -44.83 -12.24 107.49
C GLU A 36 -46.23 -11.61 107.48
N GLU A 37 -46.47 -10.66 106.57
CA GLU A 37 -47.78 -10.06 106.38
C GLU A 37 -48.68 -10.96 105.52
N PHE A 38 -49.86 -11.32 106.02
CA PHE A 38 -50.87 -12.11 105.32
C PHE A 38 -52.09 -11.26 104.94
N LEU A 39 -52.34 -11.12 103.64
CA LEU A 39 -53.41 -10.26 103.10
C LEU A 39 -54.39 -11.06 102.20
N PRO A 40 -55.65 -10.60 102.02
CA PRO A 40 -56.52 -11.14 100.99
C PRO A 40 -55.87 -11.02 99.61
N LEU A 41 -56.08 -12.00 98.72
CA LEU A 41 -55.38 -12.10 97.43
C LEU A 41 -55.46 -10.83 96.56
N TYR A 42 -56.60 -10.13 96.59
CA TYR A 42 -56.80 -8.88 95.84
C TYR A 42 -56.02 -7.70 96.43
N LYS A 43 -55.71 -7.72 97.74
CA LYS A 43 -54.83 -6.74 98.37
C LYS A 43 -53.35 -7.05 98.09
N CYS A 44 -52.95 -8.32 98.04
CA CYS A 44 -51.62 -8.70 97.57
C CYS A 44 -51.37 -8.19 96.14
N GLN A 45 -52.34 -8.39 95.23
CA GLN A 45 -52.27 -7.89 93.86
C GLN A 45 -52.24 -6.36 93.74
N GLY A 46 -52.83 -5.65 94.71
CA GLY A 46 -52.84 -4.19 94.75
C GLY A 46 -51.58 -3.56 95.35
N HIS A 47 -50.63 -4.38 95.83
CA HIS A 47 -49.40 -3.89 96.44
C HIS A 47 -48.42 -3.36 95.37
N PRO A 48 -47.74 -2.22 95.58
CA PRO A 48 -46.88 -1.60 94.56
C PRO A 48 -45.76 -2.50 94.03
N GLN A 49 -45.28 -3.45 94.84
CA GLN A 49 -44.18 -4.38 94.50
C GLN A 49 -44.66 -5.70 93.88
N VAL A 50 -45.98 -5.91 93.75
CA VAL A 50 -46.55 -7.13 93.15
C VAL A 50 -47.04 -6.79 91.75
N HIS A 51 -46.26 -7.15 90.74
CA HIS A 51 -46.57 -6.91 89.33
C HIS A 51 -47.30 -8.10 88.67
N LEU A 52 -48.00 -8.90 89.47
CA LEU A 52 -48.72 -10.10 89.03
C LEU A 52 -50.23 -9.84 88.91
N THR A 53 -50.85 -10.41 87.88
CA THR A 53 -52.30 -10.34 87.72
C THR A 53 -53.00 -11.24 88.73
N LEU A 54 -54.24 -10.89 89.11
CA LEU A 54 -55.04 -11.67 90.07
C LEU A 54 -55.25 -13.11 89.60
N GLU A 55 -55.43 -13.34 88.30
CA GLU A 55 -55.55 -14.67 87.72
C GLU A 55 -54.27 -15.51 87.92
N ARG A 56 -53.10 -14.88 87.81
CA ARG A 56 -51.81 -15.55 87.96
C ARG A 56 -51.51 -15.86 89.41
N LEU A 57 -51.84 -14.95 90.31
CA LEU A 57 -51.79 -15.20 91.75
C LEU A 57 -52.69 -16.37 92.15
N LYS A 58 -53.91 -16.47 91.59
CA LYS A 58 -54.77 -17.65 91.80
C LYS A 58 -54.11 -18.95 91.33
N LYS A 59 -53.51 -18.97 90.13
CA LYS A 59 -52.77 -20.14 89.64
C LYS A 59 -51.59 -20.51 90.56
N LEU A 60 -50.87 -19.53 91.08
CA LEU A 60 -49.75 -19.76 92.02
C LEU A 60 -50.24 -20.35 93.36
N VAL A 61 -51.41 -19.90 93.84
CA VAL A 61 -52.09 -20.49 95.01
C VAL A 61 -52.46 -21.95 94.72
N ASP A 62 -53.09 -22.22 93.58
CA ASP A 62 -53.54 -23.57 93.21
C ASP A 62 -52.36 -24.55 93.06
N ASN A 63 -51.16 -24.04 92.77
CA ASN A 63 -49.92 -24.81 92.64
C ASN A 63 -49.04 -24.79 93.90
N GLY A 64 -49.51 -24.20 95.01
CA GLY A 64 -48.83 -24.25 96.31
C GLY A 64 -47.64 -23.30 96.51
N TYR A 65 -47.39 -22.37 95.57
CA TYR A 65 -46.28 -21.41 95.68
C TYR A 65 -46.57 -20.22 96.59
N LEU A 66 -47.84 -20.00 96.94
CA LEU A 66 -48.26 -18.89 97.78
C LEU A 66 -48.84 -19.43 99.08
N HIS A 67 -48.16 -19.22 100.20
CA HIS A 67 -48.60 -19.73 101.50
C HIS A 67 -49.90 -19.05 101.91
N LYS A 68 -50.87 -19.86 102.35
CA LYS A 68 -52.16 -19.40 102.84
C LYS A 68 -52.31 -19.62 104.34
N LYS A 69 -52.97 -18.69 105.01
CA LYS A 69 -53.36 -18.75 106.41
C LYS A 69 -54.88 -18.66 106.50
N GLU A 70 -55.51 -19.73 106.98
CA GLU A 70 -56.96 -19.78 107.13
C GLU A 70 -57.36 -19.22 108.50
N THR A 71 -58.26 -18.23 108.50
CA THR A 71 -58.88 -17.68 109.71
C THR A 71 -60.37 -18.03 109.73
N LYS A 72 -61.03 -17.90 110.88
CA LYS A 72 -62.48 -18.18 111.00
C LYS A 72 -63.38 -17.37 110.05
N GLN A 73 -62.85 -16.29 109.44
CA GLN A 73 -63.61 -15.35 108.61
C GLN A 73 -63.08 -15.18 107.17
N SER A 74 -61.83 -15.59 106.87
CA SER A 74 -61.23 -15.40 105.53
C SER A 74 -59.95 -16.23 105.32
N VAL A 75 -59.58 -16.44 104.06
CA VAL A 75 -58.27 -17.00 103.64
C VAL A 75 -57.34 -15.85 103.27
N LEU A 76 -56.21 -15.76 103.94
CA LEU A 76 -55.17 -14.74 103.71
C LEU A 76 -53.93 -15.40 103.08
N PHE A 77 -53.14 -14.63 102.33
CA PHE A 77 -51.98 -15.12 101.58
C PHE A 77 -50.73 -14.29 101.91
N SER A 78 -49.57 -14.93 101.94
CA SER A 78 -48.28 -14.28 102.20
C SER A 78 -48.01 -13.20 101.16
N LEU A 79 -47.86 -11.95 101.60
CA LEU A 79 -47.44 -10.84 100.75
C LEU A 79 -45.98 -11.03 100.30
N ASN A 80 -45.13 -11.55 101.18
CA ASN A 80 -43.71 -11.79 100.90
C ASN A 80 -43.52 -12.79 99.75
N ASP A 81 -44.30 -13.87 99.73
CA ASP A 81 -44.28 -14.85 98.63
C ASP A 81 -44.73 -14.20 97.31
N ALA A 82 -45.76 -13.36 97.35
CA ALA A 82 -46.28 -12.68 96.16
C ALA A 82 -45.25 -11.71 95.56
N ILE A 83 -44.51 -10.98 96.42
CA ILE A 83 -43.43 -10.08 95.99
C ILE A 83 -42.25 -10.89 95.44
N THR A 84 -41.82 -11.94 96.16
CA THR A 84 -40.74 -12.84 95.71
C THR A 84 -41.04 -13.43 94.34
N LEU A 85 -42.25 -13.97 94.14
CA LEU A 85 -42.68 -14.53 92.85
C LEU A 85 -42.77 -13.47 91.75
N SER A 86 -43.12 -12.23 92.09
CA SER A 86 -43.08 -11.09 91.17
C SER A 86 -41.66 -10.84 90.67
N LEU A 87 -40.70 -10.77 91.60
CA LEU A 87 -39.27 -10.61 91.28
C LEU A 87 -38.73 -11.78 90.46
N CYS A 88 -39.08 -13.03 90.80
CA CYS A 88 -38.70 -14.19 89.98
C CYS A 88 -39.14 -14.05 88.52
N PHE A 89 -40.35 -13.51 88.29
CA PHE A 89 -40.84 -13.31 86.92
C PHE A 89 -40.19 -12.11 86.22
N GLU A 90 -39.74 -11.10 86.96
CA GLU A 90 -38.89 -10.04 86.41
C GLU A 90 -37.54 -10.60 85.96
N VAL A 91 -36.88 -11.41 86.80
CA VAL A 91 -35.66 -12.15 86.43
C VAL A 91 -35.91 -13.00 85.18
N PHE A 92 -37.05 -13.68 85.08
CA PHE A 92 -37.38 -14.43 83.87
C PHE A 92 -37.60 -13.55 82.64
N ASN A 93 -38.15 -12.34 82.77
CA ASN A 93 -38.25 -11.40 81.64
C ASN A 93 -36.86 -10.88 81.23
N GLU A 94 -35.95 -10.73 82.18
CA GLU A 94 -34.58 -10.29 81.91
C GLU A 94 -33.73 -11.38 81.27
N GLN A 95 -33.88 -12.64 81.70
CA GLN A 95 -33.00 -13.73 81.29
C GLN A 95 -33.56 -14.63 80.19
N PHE A 96 -34.89 -14.76 80.07
CA PHE A 96 -35.52 -15.53 78.99
C PHE A 96 -36.07 -14.63 77.88
N ILE A 97 -36.12 -15.18 76.67
CA ILE A 97 -36.76 -14.59 75.50
C ILE A 97 -37.84 -15.52 74.96
N LEU A 98 -38.96 -14.92 74.54
CA LEU A 98 -40.02 -15.66 73.86
C LEU A 98 -39.54 -16.10 72.49
N LEU A 99 -39.82 -17.36 72.12
CA LEU A 99 -39.48 -17.91 70.80
C LEU A 99 -39.98 -17.01 69.66
N SER A 100 -41.19 -16.45 69.79
CA SER A 100 -41.78 -15.52 68.81
C SER A 100 -40.98 -14.21 68.60
N SER A 101 -40.10 -13.86 69.52
CA SER A 101 -39.29 -12.63 69.50
C SER A 101 -37.83 -12.88 69.14
N VAL A 102 -37.40 -14.14 69.04
CA VAL A 102 -36.01 -14.52 68.75
C VAL A 102 -35.53 -13.98 67.41
N LEU A 103 -36.36 -14.07 66.36
CA LEU A 103 -36.01 -13.58 65.01
C LEU A 103 -35.64 -12.09 65.01
N LYS A 104 -36.39 -11.27 65.77
CA LYS A 104 -36.09 -9.84 65.91
C LYS A 104 -34.77 -9.63 66.64
N HIS A 105 -34.49 -10.45 67.66
CA HIS A 105 -33.25 -10.35 68.42
C HIS A 105 -32.03 -10.69 67.56
N ILE A 106 -32.11 -11.69 66.69
CA ILE A 106 -31.04 -12.08 65.75
C ILE A 106 -30.96 -11.23 64.47
N GLY A 107 -31.67 -10.10 64.42
CA GLY A 107 -31.58 -9.16 63.29
C GLY A 107 -32.38 -9.56 62.05
N TYR A 108 -33.25 -10.56 62.13
CA TYR A 108 -34.08 -10.99 61.00
C TYR A 108 -35.37 -10.15 60.92
N PRO A 109 -35.58 -9.37 59.83
CA PRO A 109 -36.64 -8.35 59.79
C PRO A 109 -38.04 -8.90 59.49
N LYS A 110 -38.17 -10.15 59.01
CA LYS A 110 -39.45 -10.71 58.52
C LYS A 110 -40.14 -11.56 59.58
N LYS A 111 -41.47 -11.43 59.67
CA LYS A 111 -42.30 -12.32 60.50
C LYS A 111 -42.37 -13.71 59.88
N VAL A 112 -42.23 -14.75 60.70
CA VAL A 112 -42.40 -16.16 60.33
C VAL A 112 -43.51 -16.76 61.19
N SER A 113 -44.25 -17.73 60.64
CA SER A 113 -45.30 -18.42 61.40
C SER A 113 -44.70 -19.18 62.58
N LEU A 114 -45.36 -19.11 63.74
CA LEU A 114 -44.90 -19.73 64.98
C LEU A 114 -44.70 -21.27 64.86
N PRO A 115 -45.59 -22.04 64.18
CA PRO A 115 -45.38 -23.49 64.03
C PRO A 115 -44.11 -23.86 63.25
N ASN A 116 -43.78 -23.09 62.20
CA ASN A 116 -42.55 -23.32 61.42
C ASN A 116 -41.31 -22.97 62.25
N LEU A 117 -41.39 -21.90 63.05
CA LEU A 117 -40.30 -21.50 63.93
C LEU A 117 -40.07 -22.56 65.02
N GLN A 118 -41.15 -23.11 65.59
CA GLN A 118 -41.08 -24.21 66.56
C GLN A 118 -40.38 -25.43 65.99
N GLN A 119 -40.79 -25.89 64.80
CA GLN A 119 -40.18 -27.05 64.15
C GLN A 119 -38.67 -26.86 63.94
N ASN A 120 -38.25 -25.68 63.46
CA ASN A 120 -36.84 -25.39 63.21
C ASN A 120 -36.02 -25.35 64.52
N PHE A 121 -36.58 -24.79 65.59
CA PHE A 121 -35.89 -24.78 66.89
C PHE A 121 -35.82 -26.17 67.54
N ILE A 122 -36.80 -27.06 67.28
CA ILE A 122 -36.70 -28.47 67.69
C ILE A 122 -35.54 -29.16 66.96
N GLU A 123 -35.33 -28.88 65.68
CA GLU A 123 -34.16 -29.39 64.93
C GLU A 123 -32.85 -28.85 65.52
N LEU A 124 -32.77 -27.54 65.80
CA LEU A 124 -31.60 -26.92 66.42
C LEU A 124 -31.34 -27.45 67.84
N GLN A 125 -32.38 -27.86 68.56
CA GLN A 125 -32.22 -28.52 69.86
C GLN A 125 -31.67 -29.94 69.72
N LYS A 126 -32.06 -30.70 68.69
CA LYS A 126 -31.44 -32.00 68.36
C LYS A 126 -29.97 -31.85 68.00
N GLU A 127 -29.60 -30.72 67.38
CA GLU A 127 -28.20 -30.34 67.09
C GLU A 127 -27.45 -29.81 68.34
N GLY A 128 -28.12 -29.64 69.48
CA GLY A 128 -27.52 -29.18 70.74
C GLY A 128 -27.24 -27.68 70.81
N ILE A 129 -27.83 -26.87 69.93
CA ILE A 129 -27.53 -25.44 69.79
C ILE A 129 -28.35 -24.59 70.74
N PHE A 130 -29.63 -24.94 70.91
CA PHE A 130 -30.55 -24.25 71.79
C PHE A 130 -31.32 -25.25 72.63
N THR A 131 -31.63 -24.88 73.88
CA THR A 131 -32.59 -25.64 74.67
C THR A 131 -33.90 -24.86 74.79
N ILE A 132 -35.01 -25.51 74.46
CA ILE A 132 -36.33 -24.90 74.56
C ILE A 132 -36.96 -25.23 75.91
N TYR A 133 -37.39 -24.19 76.61
CA TYR A 133 -38.02 -24.28 77.93
C TYR A 133 -39.49 -23.89 77.87
N HIS A 134 -40.29 -24.50 78.74
CA HIS A 134 -41.67 -24.10 79.02
C HIS A 134 -41.83 -23.93 80.52
N ILE A 135 -42.26 -22.74 80.95
CA ILE A 135 -42.50 -22.43 82.37
C ILE A 135 -44.01 -22.13 82.50
N PRO A 136 -44.86 -23.13 82.79
CA PRO A 136 -46.32 -23.00 82.72
C PRO A 136 -46.88 -21.87 83.58
N LEU A 137 -46.32 -21.68 84.78
CA LEU A 137 -46.74 -20.66 85.76
C LEU A 137 -46.25 -19.25 85.39
N TYR A 138 -45.26 -19.15 84.51
CA TYR A 138 -44.76 -17.88 84.01
C TYR A 138 -45.56 -17.44 82.76
N LYS A 139 -45.56 -18.19 81.68
CA LYS A 139 -46.39 -17.84 80.51
C LYS A 139 -46.98 -19.10 79.90
N THR A 140 -48.29 -19.24 80.07
CA THR A 140 -49.09 -20.35 79.52
C THR A 140 -48.86 -20.43 78.01
N ASP A 141 -48.55 -21.63 77.53
CA ASP A 141 -48.40 -21.92 76.10
C ASP A 141 -47.30 -21.13 75.36
N THR A 142 -46.26 -20.66 76.06
CA THR A 142 -45.12 -20.00 75.40
C THR A 142 -43.80 -20.71 75.61
N LEU A 143 -43.09 -20.93 74.52
CA LEU A 143 -41.74 -21.49 74.52
C LEU A 143 -40.71 -20.38 74.72
N LEU A 144 -39.71 -20.67 75.55
CA LEU A 144 -38.70 -19.74 76.03
C LEU A 144 -37.30 -20.27 75.70
N LEU A 145 -36.39 -19.32 75.44
CA LEU A 145 -34.96 -19.57 75.34
C LEU A 145 -34.22 -18.68 76.31
N ILE A 146 -33.04 -19.12 76.77
CA ILE A 146 -32.17 -18.27 77.57
C ILE A 146 -31.50 -17.26 76.64
N LYS A 147 -31.56 -15.97 76.99
CA LYS A 147 -30.94 -14.91 76.18
C LYS A 147 -29.43 -15.08 76.05
N LYS A 148 -28.76 -15.56 77.10
CA LYS A 148 -27.32 -15.86 77.09
C LYS A 148 -26.92 -16.84 75.99
N GLU A 149 -27.70 -17.92 75.78
CA GLU A 149 -27.48 -18.88 74.68
C GLU A 149 -27.60 -18.17 73.32
N LEU A 150 -28.61 -17.31 73.18
CA LEU A 150 -28.84 -16.57 71.94
C LEU A 150 -27.76 -15.51 71.64
N ASP A 151 -27.27 -14.83 72.66
CA ASP A 151 -26.18 -13.86 72.52
C ASP A 151 -24.84 -14.56 72.24
N GLN A 152 -24.62 -15.75 72.79
CA GLN A 152 -23.49 -16.60 72.42
C GLN A 152 -23.57 -17.03 70.96
N PHE A 153 -24.73 -17.51 70.51
CA PHE A 153 -24.97 -17.90 69.13
C PHE A 153 -24.63 -16.77 68.14
N LYS A 154 -25.05 -15.53 68.41
CA LYS A 154 -24.71 -14.36 67.58
C LYS A 154 -23.21 -14.03 67.52
N ARG A 155 -22.45 -14.32 68.58
CA ARG A 155 -21.00 -14.06 68.59
C ARG A 155 -20.25 -15.09 67.75
N GLU A 156 -20.72 -16.33 67.79
CA GLU A 156 -20.05 -17.47 67.16
C GLU A 156 -20.53 -17.74 65.73
N HIS A 157 -21.73 -17.26 65.36
CA HIS A 157 -22.34 -17.51 64.07
C HIS A 157 -22.62 -16.21 63.30
N ILE A 158 -22.49 -16.29 61.99
CA ILE A 158 -22.85 -15.23 61.04
C ILE A 158 -23.93 -15.75 60.10
N SER A 159 -24.77 -14.86 59.57
CA SER A 159 -25.76 -15.30 58.58
C SER A 159 -25.06 -15.72 57.29
N VAL A 160 -25.67 -16.65 56.53
CA VAL A 160 -25.15 -17.07 55.22
C VAL A 160 -25.04 -15.88 54.29
N LYS A 161 -25.99 -14.93 54.34
CA LYS A 161 -25.88 -13.68 53.56
C LYS A 161 -24.63 -12.88 53.91
N GLU A 162 -24.39 -12.63 55.20
CA GLU A 162 -23.18 -11.93 55.64
C GLU A 162 -21.91 -12.70 55.29
N ALA A 163 -21.91 -14.03 55.39
CA ALA A 163 -20.78 -14.86 54.98
C ALA A 163 -20.52 -14.74 53.46
N LEU A 164 -21.56 -14.72 52.64
CA LEU A 164 -21.44 -14.49 51.20
C LEU A 164 -20.87 -13.11 50.88
N ASP A 165 -21.28 -12.09 51.63
CA ASP A 165 -20.80 -10.72 51.45
C ASP A 165 -19.35 -10.52 51.93
N ILE A 166 -19.00 -11.07 53.10
CA ILE A 166 -17.67 -10.96 53.71
C ILE A 166 -16.63 -11.78 52.93
N TYR A 167 -16.95 -13.03 52.61
CA TYR A 167 -15.99 -13.96 51.98
C TYR A 167 -16.13 -14.05 50.45
N GLN A 168 -17.08 -13.31 49.86
CA GLN A 168 -17.34 -13.26 48.41
C GLN A 168 -17.45 -14.66 47.77
N VAL A 169 -18.12 -15.58 48.45
CA VAL A 169 -18.31 -16.96 48.00
C VAL A 169 -19.67 -17.16 47.33
N ASN A 170 -19.83 -18.24 46.58
CA ASN A 170 -21.13 -18.56 45.97
C ASN A 170 -22.08 -19.18 47.02
N ARG A 171 -23.39 -19.02 46.87
CA ARG A 171 -24.40 -19.71 47.69
C ARG A 171 -24.20 -21.23 47.75
N ASN A 172 -23.66 -21.83 46.69
CA ASN A 172 -23.43 -23.28 46.61
C ASN A 172 -22.46 -23.81 47.68
N TYR A 173 -21.72 -22.95 48.37
CA TYR A 173 -20.82 -23.33 49.47
C TYR A 173 -21.54 -23.64 50.79
N PHE A 174 -22.82 -23.30 50.89
CA PHE A 174 -23.63 -23.46 52.10
C PHE A 174 -24.90 -24.31 51.82
N THR A 175 -24.77 -25.32 50.96
CA THR A 175 -25.83 -26.29 50.64
C THR A 175 -25.88 -27.43 51.65
N ALA A 176 -26.84 -28.35 51.53
CA ALA A 176 -26.93 -29.50 52.44
C ALA A 176 -25.69 -30.42 52.40
N ASP A 177 -24.91 -30.36 51.31
CA ASP A 177 -23.70 -31.14 51.10
C ASP A 177 -22.41 -30.37 51.48
N SER A 178 -22.53 -29.19 52.12
CA SER A 178 -21.35 -28.42 52.53
C SER A 178 -20.65 -29.04 53.74
N VAL A 179 -19.32 -28.99 53.72
CA VAL A 179 -18.45 -29.38 54.87
C VAL A 179 -18.75 -28.53 56.11
N ILE A 180 -19.25 -27.31 55.90
CA ILE A 180 -19.66 -26.39 56.97
C ILE A 180 -21.12 -26.67 57.33
N PRO A 181 -21.44 -27.02 58.59
CA PRO A 181 -22.81 -27.17 59.06
C PRO A 181 -23.59 -25.86 58.92
N VAL A 182 -24.81 -25.93 58.37
CA VAL A 182 -25.70 -24.78 58.18
C VAL A 182 -26.91 -24.91 59.09
N HIS A 183 -27.00 -24.03 60.09
CA HIS A 183 -28.10 -23.98 61.04
C HIS A 183 -29.26 -23.16 60.48
N ARG A 184 -30.42 -23.79 60.33
CA ARG A 184 -31.56 -23.22 59.61
C ARG A 184 -32.65 -22.74 60.57
N ILE A 185 -32.60 -21.47 60.94
CA ILE A 185 -33.70 -20.83 61.69
C ILE A 185 -34.85 -20.47 60.73
N VAL A 186 -34.52 -20.00 59.52
CA VAL A 186 -35.46 -19.74 58.42
C VAL A 186 -34.83 -20.18 57.09
N LYS A 187 -35.64 -20.59 56.11
CA LYS A 187 -35.19 -21.09 54.78
C LYS A 187 -34.57 -20.01 53.86
N THR A 188 -34.27 -18.81 54.36
CA THR A 188 -33.70 -17.68 53.61
C THR A 188 -32.23 -17.48 54.00
N GLN A 189 -31.41 -16.91 53.11
CA GLN A 189 -29.97 -16.68 53.41
C GLN A 189 -29.73 -15.78 54.63
N GLU A 190 -30.68 -14.90 54.92
CA GLU A 190 -30.68 -14.00 56.09
C GLU A 190 -31.07 -14.73 57.40
N GLY A 191 -31.66 -15.93 57.30
CA GLY A 191 -32.07 -16.74 58.46
C GLY A 191 -31.39 -18.11 58.55
N MET A 192 -30.39 -18.34 57.70
CA MET A 192 -29.46 -19.47 57.80
C MET A 192 -28.16 -18.96 58.40
N PHE A 193 -27.56 -19.72 59.30
CA PHE A 193 -26.38 -19.32 60.06
C PHE A 193 -25.30 -20.38 59.97
N VAL A 194 -24.05 -19.94 59.98
CA VAL A 194 -22.85 -20.79 59.95
C VAL A 194 -21.86 -20.33 61.00
N ASN A 195 -21.10 -21.25 61.58
CA ASN A 195 -20.08 -20.92 62.56
C ASN A 195 -18.94 -20.14 61.90
N LYS A 196 -18.62 -18.97 62.43
CA LYS A 196 -17.63 -18.04 61.84
C LYS A 196 -16.25 -18.68 61.73
N ASN A 197 -15.80 -19.39 62.77
CA ASN A 197 -14.46 -19.99 62.79
C ASN A 197 -14.33 -21.11 61.77
N LEU A 198 -15.37 -21.94 61.60
CA LEU A 198 -15.37 -23.00 60.59
C LEU A 198 -15.34 -22.45 59.16
N VAL A 199 -16.03 -21.33 58.92
CA VAL A 199 -15.96 -20.63 57.63
C VAL A 199 -14.54 -20.10 57.40
N GLU A 200 -13.94 -19.44 58.39
CA GLU A 200 -12.58 -18.90 58.27
C GLU A 200 -11.53 -20.00 58.04
N GLU A 201 -11.59 -21.10 58.78
CA GLU A 201 -10.69 -22.24 58.60
C GLU A 201 -10.82 -22.86 57.20
N GLU A 202 -12.05 -23.04 56.70
CA GLU A 202 -12.27 -23.63 55.39
C GLU A 202 -11.85 -22.68 54.26
N MET A 203 -12.01 -21.37 54.44
CA MET A 203 -11.50 -20.37 53.50
C MET A 203 -9.97 -20.32 53.50
N TYR A 204 -9.33 -20.48 54.66
CA TYR A 204 -7.87 -20.52 54.80
C TYR A 204 -7.27 -21.78 54.16
N LYS A 205 -7.85 -22.96 54.43
CA LYS A 205 -7.43 -24.25 53.83
C LYS A 205 -7.51 -24.27 52.31
N ARG A 206 -8.37 -23.43 51.72
CA ARG A 206 -8.58 -23.35 50.26
C ARG A 206 -7.85 -22.18 49.60
N GLY A 207 -6.92 -21.51 50.29
CA GLY A 207 -5.98 -20.55 49.70
C GLY A 207 -6.57 -19.19 49.31
N ARG A 208 -7.75 -18.80 49.83
CA ARG A 208 -8.41 -17.53 49.45
C ARG A 208 -7.91 -16.28 50.18
N GLY A 209 -6.80 -16.37 50.93
CA GLY A 209 -6.22 -15.20 51.60
C GLY A 209 -5.46 -14.26 50.68
N ASP A 210 -4.94 -14.74 49.53
CA ASP A 210 -3.95 -14.02 48.72
C ASP A 210 -4.15 -14.19 47.20
N THR A 211 -5.37 -13.90 46.72
CA THR A 211 -5.70 -14.00 45.29
C THR A 211 -6.43 -12.76 44.80
N TYR A 212 -6.17 -12.34 43.55
CA TYR A 212 -7.04 -11.38 42.86
C TYR A 212 -8.04 -12.11 41.98
N THR A 213 -9.33 -11.78 42.10
CA THR A 213 -10.31 -12.18 41.10
C THR A 213 -9.97 -11.54 39.75
N ARG A 214 -10.50 -12.08 38.64
CA ARG A 214 -10.26 -11.51 37.30
C ARG A 214 -10.61 -10.01 37.19
N PRO A 215 -11.76 -9.53 37.72
CA PRO A 215 -12.07 -8.09 37.73
C PRO A 215 -11.06 -7.26 38.55
N GLU A 216 -10.58 -7.81 39.68
CA GLU A 216 -9.58 -7.13 40.51
C GLU A 216 -8.22 -7.08 39.83
N ALA A 217 -7.74 -8.18 39.26
CA ALA A 217 -6.48 -8.21 38.51
C ALA A 217 -6.51 -7.24 37.32
N MET A 218 -7.62 -7.17 36.59
CA MET A 218 -7.82 -6.19 35.52
C MET A 218 -7.81 -4.75 36.04
N LYS A 219 -8.38 -4.50 37.22
CA LYS A 219 -8.39 -3.17 37.86
C LYS A 219 -6.99 -2.80 38.36
N VAL A 220 -6.27 -3.76 38.94
CA VAL A 220 -4.89 -3.59 39.40
C VAL A 220 -3.98 -3.27 38.22
N LEU A 221 -4.09 -3.95 37.08
CA LEU A 221 -3.26 -3.66 35.89
C LEU A 221 -3.83 -2.53 35.00
N ASP A 222 -5.05 -2.05 35.28
CA ASP A 222 -5.82 -1.09 34.49
C ASP A 222 -5.95 -1.48 32.99
N LEU A 223 -6.18 -2.78 32.72
CA LEU A 223 -6.28 -3.34 31.37
C LEU A 223 -7.74 -3.53 30.92
N SER A 224 -7.96 -3.52 29.60
CA SER A 224 -9.22 -3.98 28.99
C SER A 224 -9.32 -5.51 29.03
N ILE A 225 -10.51 -6.06 28.78
CA ILE A 225 -10.73 -7.52 28.76
C ILE A 225 -9.80 -8.20 27.75
N ASP A 226 -9.64 -7.60 26.56
CA ASP A 226 -8.86 -8.19 25.47
C ASP A 226 -7.35 -8.10 25.73
N SER A 227 -6.86 -6.95 26.22
CA SER A 227 -5.46 -6.80 26.61
C SER A 227 -5.10 -7.73 27.78
N PHE A 228 -6.02 -7.88 28.75
CA PHE A 228 -5.80 -8.79 29.88
C PHE A 228 -5.72 -10.25 29.44
N LYS A 229 -6.54 -10.70 28.48
CA LYS A 229 -6.41 -12.05 27.89
C LYS A 229 -5.04 -12.26 27.26
N GLN A 230 -4.59 -11.31 26.44
CA GLN A 230 -3.25 -11.37 25.82
C GLN A 230 -2.13 -11.44 26.86
N VAL A 231 -2.23 -10.67 27.94
CA VAL A 231 -1.25 -10.71 29.05
C VAL A 231 -1.29 -12.05 29.78
N VAL A 232 -2.47 -12.62 30.03
CA VAL A 232 -2.59 -13.96 30.64
C VAL A 232 -1.91 -15.02 29.77
N ASP A 233 -2.10 -14.96 28.45
CA ASP A 233 -1.49 -15.91 27.52
C ASP A 233 0.03 -15.68 27.37
N GLU A 234 0.49 -14.42 27.29
CA GLU A 234 1.89 -14.05 27.09
C GLU A 234 2.77 -14.31 28.32
N PHE A 235 2.23 -14.13 29.52
CA PHE A 235 2.92 -14.34 30.80
C PHE A 235 2.54 -15.66 31.48
N GLU A 236 1.82 -16.53 30.78
CA GLU A 236 1.44 -17.88 31.22
C GLU A 236 0.81 -17.90 32.63
N LEU A 237 -0.12 -16.98 32.91
CA LEU A 237 -0.73 -16.87 34.23
C LEU A 237 -1.70 -18.03 34.51
N GLU A 238 -1.36 -18.85 35.49
CA GLU A 238 -2.20 -19.97 35.91
C GLU A 238 -3.44 -19.48 36.69
N LEU A 239 -4.60 -20.02 36.31
CA LEU A 239 -5.83 -19.89 37.08
C LEU A 239 -5.80 -20.90 38.23
N LEU A 240 -5.93 -20.42 39.46
CA LEU A 240 -5.91 -21.26 40.65
C LEU A 240 -7.09 -22.26 40.65
N PRO A 241 -6.93 -23.45 41.28
CA PRO A 241 -7.97 -24.48 41.32
C PRO A 241 -9.31 -23.93 41.82
N ASN A 242 -10.39 -24.28 41.11
CA ASN A 242 -11.78 -23.82 41.34
C ASN A 242 -12.15 -22.43 40.79
N ASN A 243 -11.40 -21.88 39.81
CA ASN A 243 -11.72 -20.60 39.12
C ASN A 243 -11.86 -19.39 40.07
N VAL A 244 -11.10 -19.38 41.17
CA VAL A 244 -11.26 -18.36 42.21
C VAL A 244 -10.57 -17.04 41.84
N GLY A 245 -9.46 -17.10 41.10
CA GLY A 245 -8.68 -15.92 40.73
C GLY A 245 -7.26 -16.28 40.32
N PHE A 246 -6.41 -15.26 40.25
CA PHE A 246 -4.97 -15.34 40.00
C PHE A 246 -4.22 -15.15 41.32
N ASP A 247 -3.02 -15.73 41.41
CA ASP A 247 -2.11 -15.48 42.52
C ASP A 247 -1.80 -13.99 42.66
N LYS A 248 -1.97 -13.45 43.86
CA LYS A 248 -1.83 -12.01 44.11
C LYS A 248 -0.40 -11.53 43.86
N LYS A 249 0.59 -12.31 44.30
CA LYS A 249 2.00 -12.00 44.11
C LYS A 249 2.36 -11.96 42.62
N ALA A 250 1.90 -12.93 41.83
CA ALA A 250 2.11 -12.94 40.38
C ALA A 250 1.54 -11.69 39.70
N ILE A 251 0.35 -11.22 40.09
CA ILE A 251 -0.25 -9.99 39.55
C ILE A 251 0.47 -8.72 40.03
N ASP A 252 0.91 -8.68 41.29
CA ASP A 252 1.67 -7.55 41.83
C ASP A 252 3.07 -7.45 41.18
N ASP A 253 3.75 -8.58 40.95
CA ASP A 253 5.01 -8.66 40.21
C ASP A 253 4.82 -8.20 38.75
N LEU A 254 3.71 -8.60 38.11
CA LEU A 254 3.31 -8.09 36.80
C LEU A 254 3.02 -6.59 36.79
N ALA A 255 2.44 -6.04 37.86
CA ALA A 255 2.21 -4.61 37.97
C ALA A 255 3.54 -3.84 38.07
N ALA A 256 4.53 -4.40 38.77
CA ALA A 256 5.88 -3.84 38.82
C ALA A 256 6.57 -3.92 37.44
N GLU A 257 6.46 -5.05 36.75
CA GLU A 257 7.00 -5.23 35.40
C GLU A 257 6.30 -4.32 34.37
N GLN A 258 4.99 -4.11 34.51
CA GLN A 258 4.22 -3.14 33.71
C GLN A 258 4.82 -1.74 33.85
N LEU A 259 5.13 -1.28 35.07
CA LEU A 259 5.75 0.03 35.29
C LEU A 259 7.16 0.11 34.67
N ARG A 260 7.95 -0.96 34.78
CA ARG A 260 9.28 -1.02 34.15
C ARG A 260 9.20 -0.86 32.63
N ILE A 261 8.27 -1.57 31.99
CA ILE A 261 8.04 -1.49 30.54
C ILE A 261 7.52 -0.10 30.14
N LEU A 262 6.62 0.51 30.92
CA LEU A 262 6.14 1.87 30.64
C LEU A 262 7.29 2.89 30.69
N ASN A 263 8.18 2.79 31.67
CA ASN A 263 9.36 3.65 31.77
C ASN A 263 10.31 3.44 30.57
N ASP A 264 10.57 2.20 30.16
CA ASP A 264 11.37 1.91 28.96
C ASP A 264 10.75 2.51 27.69
N ILE A 265 9.42 2.43 27.56
CA ILE A 265 8.68 3.06 26.45
C ILE A 265 8.88 4.57 26.48
N GLU A 266 8.74 5.20 27.65
CA GLU A 266 8.91 6.64 27.83
C GLU A 266 10.33 7.12 27.59
N GLU A 267 11.36 6.30 27.88
CA GLU A 267 12.76 6.63 27.65
C GLU A 267 13.16 6.46 26.19
N ASN A 268 12.77 5.34 25.56
CA ASN A 268 13.33 4.90 24.28
C ASN A 268 12.41 5.11 23.07
N TYR A 269 11.14 5.46 23.27
CA TYR A 269 10.16 5.59 22.18
C TYR A 269 9.36 6.89 22.21
N TYR A 270 8.89 7.30 21.03
CA TYR A 270 7.85 8.33 20.85
C TYR A 270 6.55 7.70 20.35
N ILE A 271 5.42 8.32 20.69
CA ILE A 271 4.14 7.97 20.07
C ILE A 271 3.96 8.69 18.73
N SER A 272 3.18 8.10 17.82
CA SER A 272 2.96 8.64 16.47
C SER A 272 2.43 10.08 16.45
N ALA A 273 1.66 10.50 17.47
CA ALA A 273 1.14 11.86 17.60
C ALA A 273 2.26 12.87 17.91
N GLU A 274 3.13 12.57 18.88
CA GLU A 274 4.29 13.41 19.22
C GLU A 274 5.22 13.55 18.02
N VAL A 275 5.47 12.47 17.29
CA VAL A 275 6.33 12.52 16.08
C VAL A 275 5.70 13.39 14.99
N ALA A 276 4.38 13.35 14.80
CA ALA A 276 3.69 14.21 13.84
C ALA A 276 3.82 15.70 14.20
N GLU A 277 3.66 16.03 15.49
CA GLU A 277 3.86 17.38 16.03
C GLU A 277 5.31 17.85 15.89
N LEU A 278 6.26 17.01 16.28
CA LEU A 278 7.70 17.26 16.17
C LEU A 278 8.16 17.52 14.72
N PHE A 279 7.52 16.88 13.74
CA PHE A 279 7.78 17.14 12.32
C PHE A 279 6.93 18.25 11.71
N GLY A 280 6.01 18.86 12.46
CA GLY A 280 5.13 19.93 11.99
C GLY A 280 4.09 19.45 10.95
N PHE A 281 3.73 18.17 10.98
CA PHE A 281 2.67 17.65 10.11
C PHE A 281 1.29 17.94 10.72
N SER A 282 0.40 18.54 9.95
CA SER A 282 -1.03 18.62 10.27
C SER A 282 -1.77 17.29 10.09
N ASN A 283 -1.14 16.30 9.43
CA ASN A 283 -1.71 15.00 9.07
C ASN A 283 -0.92 13.82 9.66
N ARG A 284 -1.54 12.64 9.67
CA ARG A 284 -0.97 11.36 10.14
C ARG A 284 0.27 10.93 9.33
N LEU A 285 1.24 10.29 9.99
CA LEU A 285 2.42 9.67 9.38
C LEU A 285 2.04 8.64 8.29
N THR A 286 2.84 8.56 7.22
CA THR A 286 2.60 7.65 6.10
C THR A 286 3.23 6.26 6.32
N PRO A 287 2.81 5.20 5.59
CA PRO A 287 3.45 3.88 5.63
C PRO A 287 4.96 3.91 5.37
N SER A 288 5.43 4.79 4.48
CA SER A 288 6.85 4.99 4.23
C SER A 288 7.59 5.59 5.42
N ASP A 289 6.96 6.49 6.18
CA ASP A 289 7.56 7.07 7.38
C ASP A 289 7.72 6.00 8.46
N PHE A 290 6.72 5.14 8.67
CA PHE A 290 6.80 4.03 9.63
C PHE A 290 7.93 3.05 9.30
N LYS A 291 8.17 2.76 8.02
CA LYS A 291 9.27 1.89 7.59
C LYS A 291 10.64 2.52 7.86
N ARG A 292 10.79 3.83 7.64
CA ARG A 292 12.05 4.55 7.85
C ARG A 292 12.38 4.73 9.33
N LEU A 293 11.38 5.12 10.13
CA LEU A 293 11.55 5.46 11.55
C LEU A 293 11.58 4.23 12.46
N GLY A 294 11.16 3.06 11.95
CA GLY A 294 11.08 1.83 12.72
C GLY A 294 9.88 1.87 13.66
N LYS A 295 8.78 1.26 13.22
CA LYS A 295 7.58 1.11 14.04
C LYS A 295 7.60 -0.23 14.78
N THR A 296 7.32 -0.20 16.08
CA THR A 296 6.97 -1.40 16.86
C THR A 296 5.57 -1.27 17.45
N ASN A 297 5.00 -2.41 17.86
CA ASN A 297 3.67 -2.47 18.46
C ASN A 297 3.75 -2.15 19.96
N ILE A 298 2.66 -1.62 20.52
CA ILE A 298 2.54 -1.43 21.97
C ILE A 298 2.30 -2.80 22.61
N PRO A 299 3.16 -3.25 23.54
CA PRO A 299 2.98 -4.51 24.28
C PRO A 299 1.62 -4.57 24.98
N ALA A 300 1.02 -5.76 25.08
CA ALA A 300 -0.33 -5.91 25.65
C ALA A 300 -0.39 -5.40 27.11
N ILE A 301 0.65 -5.67 27.89
CA ILE A 301 0.80 -5.22 29.28
C ILE A 301 0.89 -3.70 29.42
N ALA A 302 1.37 -2.98 28.40
CA ALA A 302 1.48 -1.53 28.39
C ALA A 302 0.19 -0.81 27.94
N ARG A 303 -0.87 -1.53 27.54
CA ARG A 303 -2.16 -0.95 27.10
C ARG A 303 -3.04 -0.52 28.27
N THR A 304 -2.51 0.38 29.08
CA THR A 304 -3.07 0.91 30.34
C THR A 304 -3.07 2.44 30.31
N ASN A 305 -3.69 3.09 31.30
CA ASN A 305 -3.59 4.54 31.51
C ASN A 305 -2.58 4.94 32.59
N LYS A 306 -1.82 3.99 33.15
CA LYS A 306 -0.91 4.21 34.28
C LYS A 306 0.42 4.92 33.97
N GLY A 307 0.73 5.17 32.70
CA GLY A 307 1.95 5.88 32.27
C GLY A 307 1.67 7.28 31.73
N LYS A 308 2.70 7.94 31.19
CA LYS A 308 2.60 9.23 30.50
C LYS A 308 1.58 9.23 29.35
N TYR A 309 1.41 8.09 28.69
CA TYR A 309 0.53 7.92 27.54
C TYR A 309 -0.68 7.03 27.87
N PRO A 310 -1.92 7.47 27.54
CA PRO A 310 -3.13 6.67 27.78
C PRO A 310 -3.36 5.64 26.66
N PHE A 311 -2.69 4.49 26.77
CA PHE A 311 -2.74 3.46 25.73
C PHE A 311 -4.00 2.59 25.74
N LYS A 312 -4.77 2.60 26.84
CA LYS A 312 -5.92 1.71 27.06
C LYS A 312 -6.98 1.74 25.95
N ASN A 313 -7.21 2.92 25.36
CA ASN A 313 -8.21 3.14 24.31
C ASN A 313 -7.59 3.46 22.93
N MET A 314 -6.28 3.34 22.79
CA MET A 314 -5.64 3.52 21.48
C MET A 314 -5.94 2.31 20.59
N ALA A 315 -6.16 2.57 19.29
CA ALA A 315 -6.29 1.50 18.31
C ALA A 315 -5.06 0.60 18.36
N ALA A 316 -5.24 -0.72 18.18
CA ALA A 316 -4.15 -1.71 18.18
C ALA A 316 -3.01 -1.39 17.18
N ASN A 317 -3.29 -0.53 16.20
CA ASN A 317 -2.36 -0.09 15.17
C ASN A 317 -1.58 1.18 15.54
N ALA A 318 -1.82 1.78 16.70
CA ALA A 318 -0.98 2.84 17.26
C ALA A 318 0.39 2.22 17.58
N GLY A 319 1.43 2.69 16.91
CA GLY A 319 2.78 2.15 17.09
C GLY A 319 3.70 3.11 17.79
N LEU A 320 4.69 2.51 18.45
CA LEU A 320 5.83 3.17 19.05
C LEU A 320 6.92 3.34 18.00
N LEU A 321 7.60 4.48 18.03
CA LEU A 321 8.68 4.83 17.11
C LEU A 321 9.95 5.04 17.92
N PHE A 322 11.08 4.46 17.49
CA PHE A 322 12.33 4.57 18.23
C PHE A 322 12.84 6.02 18.26
N LYS A 323 13.16 6.55 19.45
CA LYS A 323 13.59 7.95 19.60
C LYS A 323 14.87 8.25 18.85
N ASP A 324 15.87 7.38 18.94
CA ASP A 324 17.15 7.53 18.25
C ASP A 324 16.98 7.80 16.74
N LYS A 325 16.11 7.05 16.08
CA LYS A 325 15.79 7.19 14.65
C LYS A 325 14.97 8.44 14.35
N VAL A 326 14.01 8.76 15.22
CA VAL A 326 13.19 9.97 15.08
C VAL A 326 14.07 11.21 15.24
N ASP A 327 14.91 11.27 16.26
CA ASP A 327 15.80 12.39 16.56
C ASP A 327 16.85 12.58 15.47
N ALA A 328 17.42 11.48 14.95
CA ALA A 328 18.33 11.54 13.80
C ALA A 328 17.64 12.15 12.56
N GLU A 329 16.42 11.69 12.23
CA GLU A 329 15.64 12.25 11.12
C GLU A 329 15.23 13.70 11.40
N LEU A 330 14.97 14.06 12.66
CA LEU A 330 14.60 15.41 13.07
C LEU A 330 15.77 16.38 12.91
N LYS A 331 16.99 15.96 13.25
CA LYS A 331 18.22 16.71 12.97
C LYS A 331 18.40 16.93 11.47
N VAL A 332 18.25 15.87 10.65
CA VAL A 332 18.32 15.97 9.18
C VAL A 332 17.25 16.90 8.63
N ARG A 333 16.02 16.86 9.16
CA ARG A 333 14.92 17.72 8.74
C ARG A 333 15.10 19.16 9.18
N LYS A 334 15.55 19.42 10.41
CA LYS A 334 15.90 20.77 10.89
C LYS A 334 16.99 21.39 10.02
N LEU A 335 18.04 20.62 9.71
CA LEU A 335 19.10 21.01 8.79
C LEU A 335 18.56 21.28 7.37
N LYS A 336 17.67 20.42 6.86
CA LYS A 336 17.07 20.62 5.54
C LYS A 336 16.14 21.83 5.51
N ASN A 337 15.39 22.08 6.60
CA ASN A 337 14.45 23.19 6.73
C ASN A 337 15.16 24.52 6.95
N SER A 338 16.28 24.55 7.68
CA SER A 338 17.14 25.74 7.74
C SER A 338 17.73 26.05 6.37
N ILE A 339 18.26 25.05 5.65
CA ILE A 339 18.71 25.21 4.25
C ILE A 339 17.57 25.67 3.31
N LEU A 340 16.33 25.25 3.56
CA LEU A 340 15.14 25.61 2.76
C LEU A 340 14.65 27.05 3.02
N ASN A 341 14.74 27.52 4.26
CA ASN A 341 14.11 28.78 4.68
C ASN A 341 15.07 29.97 4.68
N THR A 342 16.39 29.74 4.58
CA THR A 342 17.38 30.82 4.50
C THR A 342 17.90 30.98 3.08
N ILE A 343 17.15 31.73 2.26
CA ILE A 343 17.65 32.24 0.99
C ILE A 343 18.62 33.38 1.32
N TYR A 344 19.90 33.06 1.48
CA TYR A 344 20.95 34.07 1.37
C TYR A 344 21.20 34.40 -0.09
N SER A 345 21.80 35.56 -0.32
CA SER A 345 22.18 36.11 -1.63
C SER A 345 23.08 35.17 -2.45
N THR A 346 23.83 34.26 -1.81
CA THR A 346 24.71 33.31 -2.50
C THR A 346 24.68 31.87 -1.92
N PRO A 347 24.86 30.82 -2.76
CA PRO A 347 24.90 29.42 -2.30
C PRO A 347 25.97 29.10 -1.25
N ASN A 348 27.09 29.85 -1.24
CA ASN A 348 28.19 29.61 -0.31
C ASN A 348 27.86 30.09 1.12
N GLU A 349 27.09 31.17 1.25
CA GLU A 349 26.60 31.67 2.54
C GLU A 349 25.56 30.71 3.12
N THR A 350 24.62 30.25 2.30
CA THR A 350 23.65 29.22 2.70
C THR A 350 24.35 27.95 3.19
N PHE A 351 25.44 27.52 2.53
CA PHE A 351 26.22 26.38 2.99
C PHE A 351 26.87 26.62 4.37
N ARG A 352 27.47 27.79 4.62
CA ARG A 352 28.10 28.10 5.91
C ARG A 352 27.09 28.15 7.05
N ASN A 353 25.97 28.85 6.85
CA ASN A 353 24.91 28.90 7.85
C ASN A 353 24.37 27.49 8.15
N ALA A 354 24.20 26.65 7.13
CA ALA A 354 23.75 25.28 7.34
C ALA A 354 24.69 24.46 8.24
N LEU A 355 26.01 24.69 8.15
CA LEU A 355 26.98 24.07 9.07
C LEU A 355 26.86 24.62 10.49
N GLU A 356 26.71 25.94 10.63
CA GLU A 356 26.53 26.60 11.95
C GLU A 356 25.26 26.10 12.66
N VAL A 357 24.13 26.06 11.96
CA VAL A 357 22.85 25.54 12.49
C VAL A 357 22.92 24.03 12.77
N GLY A 358 23.69 23.30 11.96
CA GLY A 358 23.94 21.87 12.17
C GLY A 358 24.95 21.58 13.27
N GLU A 359 25.57 22.60 13.87
CA GLU A 359 26.69 22.48 14.83
C GLU A 359 27.84 21.62 14.29
N LEU A 360 28.11 21.71 12.98
CA LEU A 360 29.11 20.91 12.27
C LEU A 360 30.43 21.68 12.18
N TYR A 361 31.37 21.36 13.06
CA TYR A 361 32.71 21.98 13.11
C TYR A 361 33.81 20.95 12.92
N PHE A 362 34.86 21.30 12.18
CA PHE A 362 36.07 20.47 12.08
C PHE A 362 36.84 20.51 13.42
N SER A 363 37.49 19.39 13.77
CA SER A 363 38.34 19.32 14.96
C SER A 363 39.63 20.13 14.76
N GLU A 364 40.34 20.40 15.85
CA GLU A 364 41.64 21.09 15.76
C GLU A 364 42.69 20.33 14.94
N ASN A 365 42.52 19.01 14.79
CA ASN A 365 43.39 18.12 14.03
C ASN A 365 43.13 18.14 12.52
N ALA A 366 42.13 18.92 12.06
CA ALA A 366 41.65 18.94 10.67
C ALA A 366 41.70 20.34 10.02
N LYS A 367 42.49 21.27 10.56
CA LYS A 367 42.55 22.68 10.12
C LYS A 367 42.96 22.82 8.64
N GLU A 368 43.86 21.97 8.14
CA GLU A 368 44.26 21.99 6.74
C GLU A 368 43.16 21.42 5.83
N THR A 369 42.52 20.33 6.26
CA THR A 369 41.37 19.74 5.56
C THR A 369 40.21 20.71 5.45
N GLU A 370 39.84 21.38 6.54
CA GLU A 370 38.77 22.38 6.59
C GLU A 370 39.02 23.51 5.56
N LYS A 371 40.23 24.07 5.58
CA LYS A 371 40.63 25.17 4.68
C LYS A 371 40.52 24.77 3.22
N GLU A 372 41.07 23.62 2.85
CA GLU A 372 41.04 23.14 1.47
C GLU A 372 39.62 22.74 1.02
N TRP A 373 38.82 22.15 1.91
CA TRP A 373 37.43 21.77 1.64
C TRP A 373 36.55 22.99 1.36
N PHE A 374 36.61 24.02 2.21
CA PHE A 374 35.85 25.26 1.97
C PHE A 374 36.33 26.00 0.71
N THR A 375 37.62 25.94 0.39
CA THR A 375 38.16 26.51 -0.85
C THR A 375 37.65 25.76 -2.09
N TYR A 376 37.54 24.43 -2.01
CA TYR A 376 36.94 23.60 -3.05
C TYR A 376 35.45 23.94 -3.25
N ILE A 377 34.67 24.00 -2.17
CA ILE A 377 33.23 24.31 -2.23
C ILE A 377 32.98 25.69 -2.84
N LYS A 378 33.71 26.72 -2.40
CA LYS A 378 33.58 28.08 -2.92
C LYS A 378 33.80 28.12 -4.44
N ARG A 379 34.83 27.42 -4.94
CA ARG A 379 35.11 27.30 -6.38
C ARG A 379 34.04 26.50 -7.13
N LYS A 380 33.44 25.50 -6.49
CA LYS A 380 32.40 24.66 -7.09
C LYS A 380 31.09 25.42 -7.26
N PHE A 381 30.68 26.17 -6.24
CA PHE A 381 29.47 26.98 -6.31
C PHE A 381 29.61 28.18 -7.25
N SER A 382 30.79 28.83 -7.31
CA SER A 382 31.01 29.96 -8.22
C SER A 382 30.94 29.58 -9.71
N LYS A 383 31.20 28.32 -10.06
CA LYS A 383 31.16 27.81 -11.44
C LYS A 383 29.83 27.16 -11.83
N SER A 384 28.83 27.14 -10.94
CA SER A 384 27.62 26.35 -11.12
C SER A 384 26.45 27.16 -11.67
N ASN A 385 26.03 26.88 -12.91
CA ASN A 385 24.80 27.41 -13.53
C ASN A 385 23.57 26.52 -13.27
N GLN A 386 23.50 25.88 -12.10
CA GLN A 386 22.39 24.98 -11.77
C GLN A 386 21.11 25.75 -11.46
N SER A 387 19.96 25.17 -11.82
CA SER A 387 18.66 25.71 -11.39
C SER A 387 18.54 25.70 -9.86
N PRO A 388 17.69 26.58 -9.26
CA PRO A 388 17.56 26.68 -7.80
C PRO A 388 17.30 25.34 -7.10
N ALA A 389 16.39 24.52 -7.64
CA ALA A 389 16.08 23.20 -7.09
C ALA A 389 17.27 22.22 -7.13
N LYS A 390 18.08 22.27 -8.19
CA LYS A 390 19.30 21.43 -8.30
C LYS A 390 20.42 21.95 -7.42
N MET A 391 20.56 23.27 -7.32
CA MET A 391 21.51 23.91 -6.42
C MET A 391 21.21 23.50 -4.98
N GLN A 392 19.94 23.49 -4.60
CA GLN A 392 19.50 23.04 -3.28
C GLN A 392 19.86 21.57 -3.01
N ALA A 393 19.59 20.66 -3.94
CA ALA A 393 19.99 19.26 -3.81
C ALA A 393 21.51 19.12 -3.70
N THR A 394 22.27 19.95 -4.43
CA THR A 394 23.73 20.00 -4.33
C THR A 394 24.19 20.53 -2.97
N LEU A 395 23.52 21.54 -2.38
CA LEU A 395 23.83 22.07 -1.06
C LEU A 395 23.66 21.00 0.02
N VAL A 396 22.50 20.34 0.08
CA VAL A 396 22.24 19.24 1.04
C VAL A 396 23.30 18.15 0.90
N LYS A 397 23.61 17.74 -0.33
CA LYS A 397 24.65 16.73 -0.59
C LYS A 397 26.02 17.19 -0.07
N THR A 398 26.33 18.48 -0.22
CA THR A 398 27.63 19.05 0.20
C THR A 398 27.73 19.12 1.72
N VAL A 399 26.63 19.45 2.42
CA VAL A 399 26.57 19.42 3.89
C VAL A 399 26.78 18.01 4.41
N ASN A 400 26.04 17.01 3.90
CA ASN A 400 26.24 15.61 4.31
C ASN A 400 27.66 15.09 4.00
N THR A 401 28.26 15.59 2.92
CA THR A 401 29.66 15.27 2.60
C THR A 401 30.62 15.90 3.61
N THR A 402 30.30 17.09 4.12
CA THR A 402 31.12 17.81 5.11
C THR A 402 31.07 17.11 6.46
N GLU A 403 29.88 16.68 6.90
CA GLU A 403 29.70 15.89 8.14
C GLU A 403 30.57 14.63 8.12
N LEU A 404 30.57 13.89 7.01
CA LEU A 404 31.43 12.71 6.86
C LEU A 404 32.93 13.07 6.93
N LEU A 405 33.34 14.17 6.31
CA LEU A 405 34.73 14.62 6.40
C LEU A 405 35.13 14.96 7.85
N ILE A 406 34.26 15.65 8.59
CA ILE A 406 34.50 15.98 10.01
C ILE A 406 34.70 14.70 10.83
N GLN A 407 33.83 13.70 10.66
CA GLN A 407 33.95 12.41 11.36
C GLN A 407 35.27 11.72 11.03
N LEU A 408 35.68 11.73 9.76
CA LEU A 408 36.91 11.07 9.30
C LEU A 408 38.19 11.75 9.75
N THR A 409 38.18 13.07 9.92
CA THR A 409 39.36 13.85 10.30
C THR A 409 39.38 14.20 11.78
N THR A 410 38.66 13.45 12.62
CA THR A 410 38.63 13.72 14.06
C THR A 410 40.03 13.54 14.67
N ASP A 411 40.73 12.47 14.29
CA ASP A 411 42.03 12.10 14.88
C ASP A 411 43.25 12.62 14.10
N LYS A 412 43.12 12.82 12.77
CA LYS A 412 44.21 13.27 11.89
C LYS A 412 43.70 13.93 10.60
N GLU A 413 44.55 14.74 9.97
CA GLU A 413 44.25 15.40 8.70
C GLU A 413 43.92 14.40 7.58
N LEU A 414 42.98 14.75 6.69
CA LEU A 414 42.63 13.93 5.53
C LEU A 414 43.88 13.58 4.71
N MET A 415 44.75 14.58 4.49
CA MET A 415 46.01 14.49 3.73
C MET A 415 47.02 13.48 4.31
N SER A 416 46.85 13.07 5.57
CA SER A 416 47.69 12.08 6.25
C SER A 416 47.13 10.64 6.17
N LEU A 417 45.92 10.46 5.65
CA LEU A 417 45.31 9.14 5.46
C LEU A 417 45.91 8.42 4.25
N SER A 418 46.16 7.12 4.40
CA SER A 418 46.55 6.23 3.30
C SER A 418 45.37 5.94 2.36
N GLU A 419 45.65 5.48 1.14
CA GLU A 419 44.59 5.13 0.19
C GLU A 419 43.69 4.00 0.69
N ASN A 420 44.23 3.08 1.49
CA ASN A 420 43.46 1.99 2.08
C ASN A 420 42.48 2.49 3.14
N GLU A 421 42.91 3.40 4.01
CA GLU A 421 42.04 4.04 5.01
C GLU A 421 40.93 4.83 4.32
N ILE A 422 41.25 5.58 3.26
CA ILE A 422 40.25 6.31 2.47
C ILE A 422 39.24 5.36 1.82
N ASN A 423 39.72 4.26 1.23
CA ASN A 423 38.84 3.29 0.58
C ASN A 423 37.88 2.61 1.58
N LEU A 424 38.39 2.20 2.75
CA LEU A 424 37.59 1.54 3.77
C LEU A 424 36.59 2.49 4.44
N SER A 425 36.98 3.74 4.68
CA SER A 425 36.15 4.68 5.44
C SER A 425 35.18 5.49 4.57
N ILE A 426 35.52 5.77 3.30
CA ILE A 426 34.70 6.60 2.39
C ILE A 426 34.07 5.77 1.26
N PHE A 427 34.82 4.88 0.62
CA PHE A 427 34.39 4.18 -0.60
C PHE A 427 33.83 2.77 -0.32
N ASN A 428 33.18 2.59 0.83
CA ASN A 428 32.46 1.37 1.24
C ASN A 428 30.97 1.41 0.86
N GLU A 429 30.18 0.37 1.12
CA GLU A 429 28.75 0.33 0.74
C GLU A 429 27.84 1.24 1.58
N PHE A 430 28.28 1.69 2.75
CA PHE A 430 27.46 2.45 3.70
C PHE A 430 27.17 3.89 3.27
N HIS A 431 27.98 4.46 2.36
CA HIS A 431 27.81 5.84 1.88
C HIS A 431 27.11 5.94 0.53
N THR A 432 26.28 6.98 0.37
CA THR A 432 25.58 7.20 -0.89
C THR A 432 26.56 7.52 -2.04
N LYS A 433 26.24 7.05 -3.26
CA LYS A 433 27.04 7.30 -4.46
C LYS A 433 27.35 8.78 -4.70
N GLY A 434 26.39 9.67 -4.41
CA GLY A 434 26.55 11.11 -4.57
C GLY A 434 27.60 11.72 -3.63
N VAL A 435 27.66 11.26 -2.38
CA VAL A 435 28.66 11.68 -1.38
C VAL A 435 30.04 11.17 -1.79
N LYS A 436 30.16 9.87 -2.11
CA LYS A 436 31.40 9.26 -2.62
C LYS A 436 31.98 10.03 -3.81
N GLN A 437 31.16 10.31 -4.82
CA GLN A 437 31.57 11.07 -6.01
C GLN A 437 32.04 12.48 -5.67
N THR A 438 31.42 13.12 -4.67
CA THR A 438 31.78 14.46 -4.23
C THR A 438 33.14 14.46 -3.53
N ILE A 439 33.39 13.51 -2.63
CA ILE A 439 34.70 13.35 -1.96
C ILE A 439 35.77 12.96 -2.98
N TYR A 440 35.51 11.99 -3.85
CA TYR A 440 36.46 11.60 -4.89
C TYR A 440 36.86 12.79 -5.78
N SER A 441 35.89 13.62 -6.17
CA SER A 441 36.16 14.85 -6.93
C SER A 441 37.04 15.84 -6.16
N PHE A 442 36.86 15.94 -4.84
CA PHE A 442 37.68 16.78 -3.97
C PHE A 442 39.11 16.24 -3.82
N LEU A 443 39.28 14.93 -3.58
CA LEU A 443 40.60 14.29 -3.54
C LEU A 443 41.39 14.49 -4.84
N LEU A 444 40.71 14.39 -6.00
CA LEU A 444 41.34 14.67 -7.29
C LEU A 444 41.73 16.14 -7.46
N ASP A 445 40.95 17.06 -6.92
CA ASP A 445 41.25 18.49 -6.97
C ASP A 445 42.47 18.82 -6.10
N LEU A 446 42.57 18.25 -4.89
CA LEU A 446 43.75 18.36 -4.03
C LEU A 446 45.02 17.85 -4.70
N ASN A 447 44.95 16.65 -5.29
CA ASN A 447 46.08 16.08 -6.05
C ASN A 447 46.46 16.95 -7.26
N ARG A 448 45.48 17.60 -7.90
CA ARG A 448 45.73 18.53 -9.00
C ARG A 448 46.43 19.79 -8.51
N GLU A 449 46.04 20.35 -7.37
CA GLU A 449 46.70 21.52 -6.78
C GLU A 449 48.14 21.20 -6.35
N GLN A 450 48.42 20.00 -5.80
CA GLN A 450 49.79 19.57 -5.50
C GLN A 450 50.67 19.49 -6.75
N ARG A 451 50.14 18.94 -7.85
CA ARG A 451 50.85 18.90 -9.14
C ARG A 451 51.16 20.30 -9.68
N LYS A 452 50.24 21.26 -9.53
CA LYS A 452 50.49 22.66 -9.92
C LYS A 452 51.62 23.29 -9.10
N LYS A 453 51.71 22.92 -7.82
CA LYS A 453 52.81 23.31 -6.92
C LYS A 453 54.11 22.51 -7.17
N LYS A 454 54.16 21.63 -8.18
CA LYS A 454 55.27 20.71 -8.48
C LYS A 454 55.63 19.76 -7.33
N ALA A 455 54.69 19.49 -6.43
CA ALA A 455 54.86 18.56 -5.32
C ALA A 455 54.24 17.19 -5.66
N SER A 456 54.66 16.16 -4.93
CA SER A 456 54.10 14.81 -5.04
C SER A 456 52.61 14.83 -4.68
N PRO A 457 51.75 14.08 -5.41
CA PRO A 457 50.34 13.95 -5.03
C PRO A 457 50.22 13.28 -3.66
N TYR A 458 49.20 13.66 -2.89
CA TYR A 458 48.91 13.03 -1.60
C TYR A 458 48.55 11.55 -1.76
N TRP A 459 47.86 11.19 -2.86
CA TRP A 459 47.40 9.81 -3.10
C TRP A 459 47.63 9.35 -4.52
N ASN A 460 47.86 8.05 -4.67
CA ASN A 460 47.85 7.38 -5.97
C ASN A 460 46.41 7.15 -6.44
N GLN A 461 45.99 7.94 -7.44
CA GLN A 461 44.65 7.85 -8.03
C GLN A 461 44.27 6.45 -8.53
N ARG A 462 45.23 5.60 -8.93
CA ARG A 462 44.93 4.23 -9.41
C ARG A 462 44.53 3.28 -8.27
N ARG A 463 44.91 3.60 -7.02
CA ARG A 463 44.61 2.80 -5.82
C ARG A 463 43.31 3.20 -5.14
N LEU A 464 42.77 4.37 -5.45
CA LEU A 464 41.46 4.80 -4.93
C LEU A 464 40.33 4.13 -5.70
N ILE A 465 39.33 3.61 -4.98
CA ILE A 465 38.11 3.08 -5.57
C ILE A 465 37.38 4.21 -6.28
N ASN A 466 37.07 4.01 -7.57
CA ASN A 466 36.43 5.04 -8.38
C ASN A 466 34.89 4.88 -8.36
N PRO A 467 34.15 5.75 -7.64
CA PRO A 467 32.69 5.65 -7.52
C PRO A 467 31.94 5.95 -8.84
N TYR A 468 32.64 6.44 -9.88
CA TYR A 468 32.06 6.61 -11.21
C TYR A 468 32.09 5.32 -12.05
N LYS A 469 32.90 4.32 -11.65
CA LYS A 469 33.03 3.03 -12.33
C LYS A 469 32.24 1.89 -11.66
N GLU A 470 31.54 2.16 -10.56
CA GLU A 470 30.58 1.21 -9.99
C GLU A 470 29.63 0.73 -11.10
N LYS A 471 29.56 -0.59 -11.33
CA LYS A 471 28.68 -1.21 -12.33
C LYS A 471 27.24 -0.78 -12.03
N VAL A 472 26.75 0.20 -12.76
CA VAL A 472 25.32 0.46 -12.83
C VAL A 472 24.77 -0.72 -13.62
N GLU A 473 23.85 -1.50 -13.05
CA GLU A 473 23.05 -2.42 -13.85
C GLU A 473 22.49 -1.63 -15.03
N HIS A 474 23.01 -1.92 -16.22
CA HIS A 474 22.47 -1.36 -17.43
C HIS A 474 21.10 -1.99 -17.59
N LYS A 475 20.06 -1.33 -17.04
CA LYS A 475 18.68 -1.59 -17.49
C LYS A 475 18.72 -1.48 -19.00
N GLU A 476 18.37 -2.58 -19.67
CA GLU A 476 18.29 -2.61 -21.12
C GLU A 476 17.51 -1.39 -21.60
N LYS A 477 17.99 -0.76 -22.68
CA LYS A 477 17.32 0.42 -23.23
C LYS A 477 16.03 -0.05 -23.90
N THR A 478 14.96 -0.19 -23.11
CA THR A 478 13.64 -0.59 -23.62
C THR A 478 13.10 0.47 -24.57
N ILE A 479 12.60 0.03 -25.71
CA ILE A 479 11.68 0.75 -26.62
C ILE A 479 10.32 0.04 -26.58
N TYR A 480 9.25 0.67 -27.04
CA TYR A 480 8.03 -0.08 -27.35
C TYR A 480 8.25 -0.86 -28.63
N SER A 481 7.60 -2.01 -28.74
CA SER A 481 7.48 -2.77 -29.99
C SER A 481 6.68 -1.99 -31.03
N VAL A 482 6.65 -2.48 -32.27
CA VAL A 482 5.89 -1.80 -33.34
C VAL A 482 4.41 -1.89 -33.04
N ASP A 483 3.94 -3.07 -32.59
CA ASP A 483 2.54 -3.32 -32.26
C ASP A 483 2.07 -2.42 -31.10
N GLU A 484 2.79 -2.37 -29.97
CA GLU A 484 2.46 -1.47 -28.85
C GLU A 484 2.41 0.01 -29.27
N TYR A 485 3.24 0.40 -30.24
CA TYR A 485 3.28 1.78 -30.74
C TYR A 485 2.10 2.08 -31.67
N LEU A 486 1.71 1.12 -32.52
CA LEU A 486 0.54 1.24 -33.40
C LEU A 486 -0.76 1.22 -32.59
N ASP A 487 -0.88 0.32 -31.61
CA ASP A 487 -2.01 0.26 -30.69
C ASP A 487 -2.20 1.59 -29.95
N LEU A 488 -1.10 2.23 -29.55
CA LEU A 488 -1.16 3.55 -28.91
C LEU A 488 -1.58 4.66 -29.87
N ILE A 489 -1.15 4.61 -31.14
CA ILE A 489 -1.60 5.56 -32.17
C ILE A 489 -3.10 5.40 -32.38
N GLU A 490 -3.58 4.17 -32.56
CA GLU A 490 -5.01 3.88 -32.74
C GLU A 490 -5.81 4.35 -31.52
N TYR A 491 -5.33 4.02 -30.31
CA TYR A 491 -5.94 4.45 -29.06
C TYR A 491 -6.06 5.97 -29.00
N ALA A 492 -4.96 6.70 -29.20
CA ALA A 492 -4.92 8.16 -29.13
C ALA A 492 -5.78 8.85 -30.22
N ASN A 493 -6.09 8.15 -31.30
CA ASN A 493 -6.93 8.63 -32.40
C ASN A 493 -8.44 8.38 -32.20
N ARG A 494 -8.87 7.82 -31.05
CA ARG A 494 -10.29 7.65 -30.70
C ARG A 494 -10.92 8.97 -30.25
N ILE A 495 -11.01 9.94 -31.16
CA ILE A 495 -11.36 11.35 -30.91
C ILE A 495 -12.63 11.49 -30.05
N ASP A 496 -13.74 10.88 -30.46
CA ASP A 496 -15.03 11.00 -29.76
C ASP A 496 -14.95 10.50 -28.31
N THR A 497 -14.17 9.44 -28.06
CA THR A 497 -13.98 8.87 -26.72
C THR A 497 -13.17 9.82 -25.85
N HIS A 498 -12.10 10.40 -26.40
CA HIS A 498 -11.22 11.30 -25.66
C HIS A 498 -11.87 12.66 -25.38
N ILE A 499 -12.71 13.19 -26.29
CA ILE A 499 -13.51 14.40 -26.04
C ILE A 499 -14.47 14.15 -24.87
N LYS A 500 -15.28 13.09 -24.92
CA LYS A 500 -16.26 12.77 -23.86
C LYS A 500 -15.59 12.65 -22.49
N LYS A 501 -14.54 11.84 -22.38
CA LYS A 501 -13.79 11.65 -21.12
C LYS A 501 -13.10 12.93 -20.65
N SER A 502 -12.63 13.77 -21.57
CA SER A 502 -12.05 15.08 -21.21
C SER A 502 -13.10 16.00 -20.60
N ILE A 503 -14.29 16.08 -21.18
CA ILE A 503 -15.40 16.92 -20.70
C ILE A 503 -15.94 16.40 -19.35
N GLU A 504 -16.06 15.08 -19.21
CA GLU A 504 -16.40 14.44 -17.93
C GLU A 504 -15.39 14.76 -16.82
N ASP A 505 -14.10 14.87 -17.14
CA ASP A 505 -13.06 15.26 -16.18
C ASP A 505 -13.10 16.76 -15.86
N ILE A 506 -13.31 17.61 -16.87
CA ILE A 506 -13.40 19.08 -16.71
C ILE A 506 -14.61 19.47 -15.85
N SER A 507 -15.75 18.80 -16.02
CA SER A 507 -16.98 19.06 -15.27
C SER A 507 -16.93 18.64 -13.80
N ARG A 508 -15.96 17.82 -13.39
CA ARG A 508 -15.75 17.46 -11.98
C ARG A 508 -15.02 18.58 -11.24
N MET A 509 -15.49 18.93 -10.04
CA MET A 509 -14.89 19.97 -9.20
C MET A 509 -13.42 19.69 -8.81
N ASP A 510 -12.99 18.43 -8.82
CA ASP A 510 -11.66 18.01 -8.38
C ASP A 510 -10.65 17.89 -9.55
N GLN A 511 -11.11 17.80 -10.81
CA GLN A 511 -10.34 17.60 -12.06
C GLN A 511 -9.13 16.68 -11.85
N THR A 512 -9.31 15.58 -11.10
CA THR A 512 -8.19 14.80 -10.55
C THR A 512 -7.45 13.99 -11.61
N SER A 513 -8.09 13.70 -12.75
CA SER A 513 -7.48 12.85 -13.79
C SER A 513 -6.72 13.62 -14.86
N ARG A 514 -7.00 14.92 -15.05
CA ARG A 514 -6.32 15.80 -16.04
C ARG A 514 -6.28 15.15 -17.42
N TYR A 515 -7.42 14.62 -17.84
CA TYR A 515 -7.51 13.72 -18.99
C TYR A 515 -7.08 14.41 -20.30
N ALA A 516 -7.58 15.62 -20.55
CA ALA A 516 -7.22 16.42 -21.73
C ALA A 516 -5.70 16.71 -21.80
N SER A 517 -5.11 17.13 -20.67
CA SER A 517 -3.66 17.35 -20.55
C SER A 517 -2.87 16.07 -20.88
N THR A 518 -3.35 14.91 -20.40
CA THR A 518 -2.71 13.61 -20.65
C THR A 518 -2.80 13.23 -22.12
N TRP A 519 -3.95 13.46 -22.77
CA TRP A 519 -4.15 13.18 -24.19
C TRP A 519 -3.17 13.95 -25.07
N LEU A 520 -3.11 15.28 -24.90
CA LEU A 520 -2.19 16.13 -25.64
C LEU A 520 -0.72 15.77 -25.35
N TYR A 521 -0.41 15.44 -24.10
CA TYR A 521 0.93 15.02 -23.68
C TYR A 521 1.40 13.74 -24.40
N VAL A 522 0.51 12.75 -24.56
CA VAL A 522 0.78 11.51 -25.28
C VAL A 522 0.96 11.77 -26.78
N LEU A 523 0.05 12.52 -27.40
CA LEU A 523 0.10 12.85 -28.83
C LEU A 523 1.42 13.51 -29.23
N ILE A 524 1.88 14.52 -28.47
CA ILE A 524 3.16 15.19 -28.76
C ILE A 524 4.34 14.20 -28.65
N HIS A 525 4.29 13.28 -27.69
CA HIS A 525 5.34 12.27 -27.53
C HIS A 525 5.38 11.23 -28.64
N LEU A 526 4.26 10.98 -29.34
CA LEU A 526 4.20 10.06 -30.48
C LEU A 526 4.98 10.59 -31.69
N THR A 527 4.98 11.90 -31.95
CA THR A 527 5.53 12.44 -33.21
C THR A 527 6.81 13.25 -33.06
N ASN A 528 7.06 13.88 -31.90
CA ASN A 528 8.09 14.93 -31.80
C ASN A 528 9.37 14.56 -31.05
N GLY A 529 9.36 13.51 -30.21
CA GLY A 529 10.53 13.11 -29.42
C GLY A 529 11.01 14.15 -28.39
N TRP A 530 10.17 15.14 -28.04
CA TRP A 530 10.48 16.20 -27.09
C TRP A 530 10.66 15.67 -25.66
N ARG A 531 11.47 16.34 -24.82
CA ARG A 531 11.62 15.92 -23.41
C ARG A 531 10.35 16.23 -22.62
N HIS A 532 10.11 15.48 -21.55
CA HIS A 532 8.97 15.69 -20.65
C HIS A 532 8.68 17.17 -20.33
N TYR A 533 9.69 17.91 -19.87
CA TYR A 533 9.52 19.33 -19.52
C TYR A 533 9.18 20.20 -20.74
N ASP A 534 9.75 19.88 -21.91
CA ASP A 534 9.46 20.60 -23.14
C ASP A 534 8.00 20.41 -23.57
N VAL A 535 7.44 19.21 -23.40
CA VAL A 535 6.02 18.91 -23.65
C VAL A 535 5.13 19.56 -22.59
N ALA A 536 5.50 19.49 -21.31
CA ALA A 536 4.70 20.06 -20.20
C ALA A 536 4.70 21.60 -20.14
N THR A 537 5.44 22.27 -21.04
CA THR A 537 5.44 23.74 -21.19
C THR A 537 4.98 24.17 -22.58
N VAL A 538 4.14 23.37 -23.24
CA VAL A 538 3.53 23.76 -24.51
C VAL A 538 2.69 25.03 -24.30
N PRO A 539 2.91 26.09 -25.09
CA PRO A 539 2.22 27.37 -24.92
C PRO A 539 0.76 27.31 -25.37
N ARG A 540 -0.03 28.27 -24.91
CA ARG A 540 -1.44 28.47 -25.32
C ARG A 540 -1.62 28.79 -26.80
N ILE A 541 -2.81 28.51 -27.32
CA ILE A 541 -3.22 28.80 -28.71
C ILE A 541 -4.42 29.76 -28.71
N ASN A 542 -4.72 30.41 -29.83
CA ASN A 542 -5.85 31.31 -29.96
C ASN A 542 -6.99 30.66 -30.76
N LEU A 543 -8.18 30.56 -30.18
CA LEU A 543 -9.37 30.01 -30.82
C LEU A 543 -10.30 31.07 -31.44
N GLN A 544 -9.97 32.36 -31.37
CA GLN A 544 -10.82 33.45 -31.87
C GLN A 544 -11.14 33.38 -33.37
N GLN A 545 -10.23 32.81 -34.16
CA GLN A 545 -10.39 32.64 -35.61
C GLN A 545 -11.02 31.30 -36.00
N THR A 546 -11.52 30.54 -35.02
CA THR A 546 -12.16 29.23 -35.24
C THR A 546 -13.65 29.30 -34.90
N THR A 547 -14.42 28.30 -35.32
CA THR A 547 -15.82 28.12 -34.92
C THR A 547 -16.04 28.00 -33.41
N LEU A 548 -14.97 27.73 -32.64
CA LEU A 548 -14.97 27.68 -31.18
C LEU A 548 -14.91 29.05 -30.50
N ASN A 549 -14.81 30.16 -31.25
CA ASN A 549 -14.75 31.49 -30.65
C ASN A 549 -15.99 31.76 -29.77
N GLY A 550 -15.77 32.00 -28.47
CA GLY A 550 -16.82 32.23 -27.49
C GLY A 550 -17.69 31.00 -27.18
N LYS A 551 -17.25 29.79 -27.52
CA LYS A 551 -17.92 28.53 -27.18
C LYS A 551 -17.28 27.88 -25.96
N ASP A 552 -18.05 27.05 -25.26
CA ASP A 552 -17.57 26.23 -24.15
C ASP A 552 -17.08 24.87 -24.64
N VAL A 553 -16.48 24.08 -23.74
CA VAL A 553 -16.01 22.73 -24.08
C VAL A 553 -17.15 21.78 -24.48
N ASN A 554 -18.37 22.00 -23.99
CA ASN A 554 -19.53 21.14 -24.27
C ASN A 554 -19.98 21.20 -25.73
N TRP A 555 -19.69 22.31 -26.44
CA TRP A 555 -19.99 22.44 -27.86
C TRP A 555 -19.42 21.29 -28.71
N LEU A 556 -18.28 20.74 -28.31
CA LEU A 556 -17.59 19.62 -28.98
C LEU A 556 -18.29 18.26 -28.79
N LEU A 557 -19.32 18.14 -27.95
CA LEU A 557 -20.10 16.89 -27.81
C LEU A 557 -21.06 16.65 -28.98
N THR A 558 -21.54 17.73 -29.61
CA THR A 558 -22.59 17.68 -30.62
C THR A 558 -22.16 18.25 -31.97
N ASN A 559 -21.01 18.93 -32.03
CA ASN A 559 -20.49 19.54 -33.24
C ASN A 559 -19.05 19.10 -33.51
N LYS A 560 -18.65 19.12 -34.77
CA LYS A 560 -17.28 18.81 -35.21
C LYS A 560 -16.55 20.08 -35.65
N LEU A 561 -15.23 20.06 -35.51
CA LEU A 561 -14.37 21.10 -36.08
C LEU A 561 -14.38 20.99 -37.60
N THR A 562 -14.37 22.13 -38.27
CA THR A 562 -14.19 22.16 -39.72
C THR A 562 -12.71 21.94 -40.07
N ASP A 563 -12.41 21.48 -41.28
CA ASP A 563 -11.01 21.37 -41.75
C ASP A 563 -10.26 22.71 -41.63
N SER A 564 -10.95 23.83 -41.86
CA SER A 564 -10.39 25.17 -41.66
C SER A 564 -10.02 25.44 -40.20
N ASP A 565 -10.84 25.01 -39.23
CA ASP A 565 -10.53 25.18 -37.80
C ASP A 565 -9.29 24.36 -37.41
N ILE A 566 -9.22 23.12 -37.92
CA ILE A 566 -8.10 22.20 -37.69
C ILE A 566 -6.79 22.83 -38.19
N ASP A 567 -6.79 23.34 -39.42
CA ASP A 567 -5.59 23.95 -40.00
C ASP A 567 -5.16 25.22 -39.27
N ILE A 568 -6.11 26.06 -38.86
CA ILE A 568 -5.83 27.27 -38.08
C ILE A 568 -5.17 26.91 -36.74
N ILE A 569 -5.69 25.89 -36.03
CA ILE A 569 -5.16 25.46 -34.73
C ILE A 569 -3.73 24.90 -34.88
N LEU A 570 -3.50 24.03 -35.86
CA LEU A 570 -2.21 23.37 -36.04
C LEU A 570 -1.14 24.33 -36.59
N SER A 571 -1.52 25.21 -37.53
CA SER A 571 -0.61 26.20 -38.11
C SER A 571 -0.10 27.18 -37.06
N GLN A 572 -0.93 27.57 -36.09
CA GLN A 572 -0.48 28.39 -34.95
C GLN A 572 0.63 27.72 -34.14
N MET A 573 0.56 26.39 -33.97
CA MET A 573 1.59 25.63 -33.25
C MET A 573 2.86 25.45 -34.07
N GLN A 574 2.75 25.26 -35.39
CA GLN A 574 3.90 25.19 -36.29
C GLN A 574 4.63 26.54 -36.42
N ALA A 575 3.89 27.66 -36.41
CA ALA A 575 4.45 29.01 -36.53
C ALA A 575 5.12 29.52 -35.23
N LYS A 576 4.84 28.90 -34.07
CA LYS A 576 5.41 29.34 -32.79
C LYS A 576 6.90 29.03 -32.71
N VAL A 577 7.68 30.02 -32.30
CA VAL A 577 9.10 29.84 -31.97
C VAL A 577 9.22 29.14 -30.63
N LEU A 578 9.39 27.82 -30.66
CA LEU A 578 9.57 27.01 -29.47
C LEU A 578 11.06 26.77 -29.19
N VAL A 579 11.45 26.70 -27.92
CA VAL A 579 12.85 26.51 -27.50
C VAL A 579 12.96 25.31 -26.56
N HIS A 580 14.04 24.54 -26.66
CA HIS A 580 14.35 23.48 -25.70
C HIS A 580 14.85 24.05 -24.37
N SER A 581 14.21 23.68 -23.28
CA SER A 581 14.51 24.14 -21.92
C SER A 581 15.95 23.89 -21.45
N LYS A 582 16.61 22.84 -21.96
CA LYS A 582 17.98 22.47 -21.57
C LYS A 582 19.07 23.08 -22.46
N THR A 583 18.80 23.24 -23.76
CA THR A 583 19.84 23.59 -24.75
C THR A 583 19.66 24.98 -25.35
N GLY A 584 18.53 25.66 -25.14
CA GLY A 584 18.27 26.99 -25.68
C GLY A 584 18.09 27.03 -27.21
N LYS A 585 18.11 25.88 -27.90
CA LYS A 585 17.93 25.79 -29.35
C LYS A 585 16.45 25.76 -29.74
N ARG A 586 16.13 26.28 -30.93
CA ARG A 586 14.80 26.18 -31.52
C ARG A 586 14.37 24.72 -31.67
N ARG A 587 13.07 24.47 -31.49
CA ARG A 587 12.42 23.17 -31.72
C ARG A 587 11.21 23.38 -32.61
N TYR A 588 10.94 22.40 -33.46
CA TYR A 588 9.84 22.43 -34.42
C TYR A 588 8.76 21.43 -34.00
N PHE A 589 7.50 21.77 -34.27
CA PHE A 589 6.34 20.92 -34.01
C PHE A 589 5.94 20.16 -35.28
N PHE A 590 5.82 18.84 -35.15
CA PHE A 590 5.44 17.90 -36.21
C PHE A 590 4.21 17.11 -35.79
N TYR A 591 3.33 16.81 -36.74
CA TYR A 591 2.21 15.90 -36.58
C TYR A 591 2.08 14.99 -37.81
N SER A 592 1.52 13.79 -37.63
CA SER A 592 1.14 12.90 -38.74
C SER A 592 -0.25 13.26 -39.26
N GLN A 593 -0.53 13.06 -40.55
CA GLN A 593 -1.87 13.27 -41.09
C GLN A 593 -2.89 12.37 -40.40
N GLU A 594 -2.49 11.15 -40.04
CA GLU A 594 -3.33 10.21 -39.30
C GLU A 594 -3.74 10.73 -37.91
N LEU A 595 -2.95 11.64 -37.31
CA LEU A 595 -3.22 12.25 -36.01
C LEU A 595 -3.66 13.72 -36.12
N ARG A 596 -3.83 14.27 -37.34
CA ARG A 596 -4.12 15.69 -37.59
C ARG A 596 -5.35 16.16 -36.81
N GLU A 597 -6.46 15.44 -36.95
CA GLU A 597 -7.69 15.75 -36.23
C GLU A 597 -7.52 15.60 -34.71
N ALA A 598 -6.95 14.49 -34.25
CA ALA A 598 -6.72 14.24 -32.82
C ALA A 598 -5.89 15.34 -32.15
N PHE A 599 -4.85 15.85 -32.82
CA PHE A 599 -4.08 16.99 -32.33
C PHE A 599 -4.94 18.25 -32.21
N ALA A 600 -5.69 18.62 -33.26
CA ALA A 600 -6.51 19.83 -33.24
C ALA A 600 -7.57 19.79 -32.14
N TYR A 601 -8.26 18.67 -31.96
CA TYR A 601 -9.23 18.48 -30.87
C TYR A 601 -8.55 18.51 -29.50
N ALA A 602 -7.42 17.84 -29.31
CA ALA A 602 -6.71 17.84 -28.04
C ALA A 602 -6.22 19.26 -27.66
N PHE A 603 -5.72 20.03 -28.62
CA PHE A 603 -5.33 21.42 -28.44
C PHE A 603 -6.54 22.30 -28.08
N ALA A 604 -7.66 22.17 -28.81
CA ALA A 604 -8.89 22.91 -28.55
C ALA A 604 -9.44 22.64 -27.15
N VAL A 605 -9.58 21.36 -26.77
CA VAL A 605 -10.10 20.97 -25.44
C VAL A 605 -9.20 21.48 -24.32
N CYS A 606 -7.87 21.39 -24.47
CA CYS A 606 -6.94 21.92 -23.47
C CYS A 606 -7.04 23.44 -23.33
N GLU A 607 -7.19 24.16 -24.44
CA GLU A 607 -7.31 25.62 -24.45
C GLU A 607 -8.64 26.09 -23.84
N LEU A 608 -9.77 25.46 -24.19
CA LEU A 608 -11.07 25.74 -23.58
C LEU A 608 -11.05 25.48 -22.07
N ARG A 609 -10.46 24.35 -21.64
CA ARG A 609 -10.21 24.07 -20.21
C ARG A 609 -9.36 25.16 -19.56
N CYS A 610 -8.30 25.63 -20.22
CA CYS A 610 -7.46 26.70 -19.70
C CYS A 610 -8.24 28.01 -19.52
N GLN A 611 -9.10 28.37 -20.47
CA GLN A 611 -9.96 29.56 -20.37
C GLN A 611 -10.91 29.48 -19.16
N GLU A 612 -11.50 28.31 -18.89
CA GLU A 612 -12.44 28.12 -17.78
C GLU A 612 -11.75 27.97 -16.41
N SER A 613 -10.72 27.14 -16.32
CA SER A 613 -10.18 26.66 -15.04
C SER A 613 -8.85 27.29 -14.65
N THR A 614 -8.03 27.73 -15.61
CA THR A 614 -6.65 28.22 -15.36
C THR A 614 -6.26 29.38 -16.29
N PRO A 615 -7.02 30.49 -16.31
CA PRO A 615 -6.84 31.56 -17.31
C PRO A 615 -5.46 32.24 -17.24
N MET A 616 -4.82 32.23 -16.07
CA MET A 616 -3.49 32.81 -15.82
C MET A 616 -2.32 31.86 -16.17
N SER A 617 -2.59 30.63 -16.64
CA SER A 617 -1.53 29.70 -17.04
C SER A 617 -0.98 30.03 -18.43
N ASP A 618 0.34 30.09 -18.56
CA ASP A 618 1.01 30.25 -19.86
C ASP A 618 1.10 28.94 -20.67
N SER A 619 0.73 27.79 -20.08
CA SER A 619 0.83 26.47 -20.70
C SER A 619 -0.50 25.74 -20.77
N LEU A 620 -0.71 25.01 -21.88
CA LEU A 620 -1.91 24.20 -22.13
C LEU A 620 -1.98 22.94 -21.26
N ILE A 621 -0.82 22.33 -20.98
CA ILE A 621 -0.73 21.10 -20.21
C ILE A 621 -0.61 21.44 -18.73
N ASP A 622 -1.54 20.90 -17.94
CA ASP A 622 -1.55 21.01 -16.50
C ASP A 622 -1.63 19.62 -15.84
N PHE A 623 -0.57 19.26 -15.11
CA PHE A 623 -0.50 18.04 -14.32
C PHE A 623 -0.52 18.30 -12.80
N THR A 624 -0.58 19.56 -12.36
CA THR A 624 -0.50 20.01 -10.95
C THR A 624 0.75 19.55 -10.18
N GLY A 625 1.41 20.47 -9.46
CA GLY A 625 2.59 20.18 -8.63
C GLY A 625 3.94 20.63 -9.22
N ARG A 626 4.96 20.73 -8.34
CA ARG A 626 6.27 21.36 -8.62
C ARG A 626 7.07 20.75 -9.79
N GLY A 627 6.73 19.54 -10.22
CA GLY A 627 7.44 18.81 -11.28
C GLY A 627 6.74 18.76 -12.64
N LYS A 628 5.47 19.18 -12.74
CA LYS A 628 4.62 19.00 -13.94
C LYS A 628 4.61 17.56 -14.49
N VAL A 629 4.70 16.55 -13.63
CA VAL A 629 4.83 15.14 -14.03
C VAL A 629 3.47 14.48 -14.12
N LEU A 630 3.28 13.61 -15.12
CA LEU A 630 2.09 12.75 -15.22
C LEU A 630 1.96 11.89 -13.96
N THR A 631 0.85 12.02 -13.24
CA THR A 631 0.61 11.29 -11.99
C THR A 631 0.16 9.84 -12.27
N PRO A 632 0.36 8.90 -11.33
CA PRO A 632 -0.14 7.53 -11.48
C PRO A 632 -1.66 7.44 -11.63
N SER A 633 -2.42 8.34 -11.01
CA SER A 633 -3.88 8.40 -11.16
C SER A 633 -4.28 8.85 -12.56
N SER A 634 -3.69 9.93 -13.08
CA SER A 634 -3.92 10.40 -14.46
C SER A 634 -3.55 9.33 -15.49
N HIS A 635 -2.42 8.64 -15.27
CA HIS A 635 -1.98 7.52 -16.10
C HIS A 635 -3.04 6.40 -16.12
N LYS A 636 -3.46 5.91 -14.95
CA LYS A 636 -4.45 4.83 -14.84
C LYS A 636 -5.78 5.19 -15.52
N VAL A 637 -6.25 6.42 -15.34
CA VAL A 637 -7.53 6.86 -15.93
C VAL A 637 -7.40 6.98 -17.46
N PHE A 638 -6.31 7.56 -17.97
CA PHE A 638 -6.12 7.73 -19.41
C PHE A 638 -5.91 6.40 -20.14
N PHE A 639 -5.19 5.44 -19.55
CA PHE A 639 -4.87 4.16 -20.18
C PHE A 639 -5.82 3.01 -19.79
N ASN A 640 -6.97 3.30 -19.15
CA ASN A 640 -7.93 2.27 -18.74
C ASN A 640 -8.50 1.40 -19.90
N GLY A 641 -8.29 1.81 -21.16
CA GLY A 641 -8.68 1.04 -22.35
C GLY A 641 -7.55 0.26 -23.03
N MET A 642 -6.35 0.22 -22.44
CA MET A 642 -5.21 -0.56 -22.91
C MET A 642 -4.71 -1.46 -21.77
N GLU A 643 -4.85 -2.78 -21.91
CA GLU A 643 -4.39 -3.73 -20.88
C GLU A 643 -2.86 -3.67 -20.74
N ASP A 644 -2.38 -3.59 -19.49
CA ASP A 644 -0.96 -3.60 -19.08
C ASP A 644 -0.01 -2.58 -19.75
N PHE A 645 -0.55 -1.53 -20.40
CA PHE A 645 0.27 -0.53 -21.06
C PHE A 645 0.86 0.50 -20.10
N GLN A 646 2.19 0.51 -19.95
CA GLN A 646 2.89 1.50 -19.13
C GLN A 646 3.57 2.59 -19.96
N PHE A 647 2.86 3.70 -20.17
CA PHE A 647 3.45 4.90 -20.76
C PHE A 647 4.61 5.50 -19.95
N GLY A 648 5.75 5.67 -20.62
CA GLY A 648 6.92 6.40 -20.15
C GLY A 648 7.49 7.32 -21.23
N SER A 649 7.59 8.61 -20.93
CA SER A 649 8.12 9.67 -21.81
C SER A 649 9.49 9.32 -22.41
N LEU A 650 10.43 8.81 -21.58
CA LEU A 650 11.76 8.44 -22.04
C LEU A 650 11.75 7.21 -22.96
N LYS A 651 10.91 6.20 -22.65
CA LYS A 651 10.72 5.00 -23.48
C LYS A 651 10.12 5.40 -24.83
N MET A 652 9.12 6.29 -24.83
CA MET A 652 8.48 6.77 -26.07
C MET A 652 9.45 7.56 -26.94
N ASN A 653 10.19 8.51 -26.35
CA ASN A 653 11.20 9.27 -27.08
C ASN A 653 12.29 8.38 -27.69
N ARG A 654 12.68 7.29 -27.02
CA ARG A 654 13.62 6.32 -27.60
C ARG A 654 12.98 5.56 -28.75
N THR A 655 11.72 5.18 -28.63
CA THR A 655 10.95 4.46 -29.65
C THR A 655 10.85 5.26 -30.93
N VAL A 656 10.30 6.49 -30.85
CA VAL A 656 10.14 7.40 -32.00
C VAL A 656 11.47 7.65 -32.71
N ILE A 657 12.53 7.91 -31.95
CA ILE A 657 13.86 8.18 -32.54
C ILE A 657 14.46 6.92 -33.16
N SER A 658 14.26 5.75 -32.57
CA SER A 658 14.75 4.48 -33.13
C SER A 658 14.02 4.15 -34.43
N TYR A 659 12.70 4.38 -34.49
CA TYR A 659 11.91 4.17 -35.69
C TYR A 659 12.27 5.17 -36.78
N ILE A 660 12.36 6.45 -36.48
CA ILE A 660 12.82 7.47 -37.46
C ILE A 660 14.23 7.16 -37.95
N TYR A 661 15.16 6.79 -37.06
CA TYR A 661 16.51 6.40 -37.44
C TYR A 661 16.48 5.20 -38.41
N SER A 662 15.68 4.18 -38.11
CA SER A 662 15.55 3.00 -38.98
C SER A 662 14.95 3.34 -40.35
N ILE A 663 13.98 4.26 -40.39
CA ILE A 663 13.32 4.69 -41.63
C ILE A 663 14.29 5.52 -42.48
N VAL A 664 14.98 6.50 -41.90
CA VAL A 664 15.94 7.36 -42.62
C VAL A 664 17.11 6.53 -43.16
N LYS A 665 17.63 5.58 -42.36
CA LYS A 665 18.71 4.67 -42.78
C LYS A 665 18.30 3.80 -43.97
N LYS A 666 17.03 3.40 -44.04
CA LYS A 666 16.50 2.54 -45.10
C LYS A 666 16.03 3.32 -46.34
N LYS A 667 15.51 4.55 -46.17
CA LYS A 667 14.82 5.32 -47.23
C LYS A 667 15.64 6.46 -47.83
N THR A 668 16.78 6.82 -47.27
CA THR A 668 17.59 7.94 -47.75
C THR A 668 19.09 7.58 -47.76
N ASN A 669 19.84 8.07 -48.75
CA ASN A 669 21.31 8.03 -48.74
C ASN A 669 21.92 9.06 -47.75
N ARG A 670 21.13 9.58 -46.81
CA ARG A 670 21.55 10.62 -45.86
C ARG A 670 21.85 10.01 -44.50
N ASN A 671 22.70 10.70 -43.73
CA ASN A 671 23.10 10.24 -42.41
C ASN A 671 21.92 10.33 -41.42
N PRO A 672 21.42 9.21 -40.88
CA PRO A 672 20.30 9.21 -39.91
C PRO A 672 20.61 9.96 -38.62
N LEU A 673 21.90 10.16 -38.32
CA LEU A 673 22.35 10.96 -37.19
C LEU A 673 22.00 12.45 -37.33
N GLU A 674 21.89 12.98 -38.55
CA GLU A 674 21.50 14.38 -38.78
C GLU A 674 20.02 14.60 -38.43
N PHE A 675 19.14 13.68 -38.84
CA PHE A 675 17.71 13.73 -38.55
C PHE A 675 17.41 13.56 -37.05
N THR A 676 18.09 12.63 -36.39
CA THR A 676 17.95 12.47 -34.94
C THR A 676 18.53 13.66 -34.15
N LYS A 677 19.55 14.35 -34.69
CA LYS A 677 20.04 15.63 -34.17
C LYS A 677 19.03 16.76 -34.35
N ILE A 678 18.31 16.83 -35.46
CA ILE A 678 17.24 17.84 -35.71
C ILE A 678 16.07 17.63 -34.75
N LEU A 679 15.60 16.40 -34.55
CA LEU A 679 14.50 16.09 -33.62
C LEU A 679 14.85 16.35 -32.14
N ARG A 680 16.12 16.27 -31.76
CA ARG A 680 16.57 16.44 -30.37
C ARG A 680 17.36 17.72 -30.08
N SER A 681 17.69 18.50 -31.11
CA SER A 681 18.57 19.69 -31.07
C SER A 681 19.77 19.50 -30.13
N HIS A 682 20.52 18.42 -30.32
CA HIS A 682 21.71 18.12 -29.51
C HIS A 682 22.82 19.17 -29.72
N SER A 683 23.56 19.44 -28.65
CA SER A 683 24.78 20.25 -28.64
C SER A 683 25.95 19.33 -28.31
N ASP A 684 26.63 18.81 -29.32
CA ASP A 684 28.05 18.48 -29.14
C ASP A 684 28.84 19.68 -29.65
N ALA A 685 29.78 20.15 -28.83
CA ALA A 685 30.56 21.37 -29.01
C ALA A 685 31.52 21.35 -30.23
N GLU A 686 31.42 20.33 -31.09
CA GLU A 686 32.29 20.16 -32.25
C GLU A 686 31.66 20.59 -33.58
N ILE A 687 30.39 21.00 -33.61
CA ILE A 687 29.77 21.52 -34.84
C ILE A 687 28.96 22.78 -34.52
N THR A 688 29.68 23.86 -34.20
CA THR A 688 29.11 25.19 -33.95
C THR A 688 29.01 26.03 -35.23
N SER A 689 29.44 25.54 -36.40
CA SER A 689 29.51 26.34 -37.64
C SER A 689 28.48 26.03 -38.73
N ILE A 690 27.60 25.04 -38.57
CA ILE A 690 26.61 24.65 -39.62
C ILE A 690 25.17 25.04 -39.23
N TYR A 691 24.93 25.55 -38.02
CA TYR A 691 23.58 25.77 -37.48
C TYR A 691 23.11 27.24 -37.48
N THR A 692 23.37 27.93 -38.59
CA THR A 692 22.65 29.16 -38.94
C THR A 692 21.96 28.89 -40.26
N ASP A 693 20.63 28.86 -40.21
CA ASP A 693 19.67 28.64 -41.31
C ASP A 693 19.53 27.21 -41.83
N ILE A 694 18.58 26.47 -41.24
CA ILE A 694 18.01 25.25 -41.82
C ILE A 694 16.99 25.68 -42.89
N PRO A 695 17.17 25.35 -44.18
CA PRO A 695 16.21 25.68 -45.23
C PRO A 695 14.85 25.01 -45.01
N GLN A 696 13.76 25.75 -45.23
CA GLN A 696 12.37 25.29 -45.10
C GLN A 696 12.09 24.00 -45.89
N GLU A 697 12.73 23.83 -47.05
CA GLU A 697 12.66 22.63 -47.91
C GLU A 697 13.00 21.32 -47.17
N HIS A 698 13.90 21.35 -46.18
CA HIS A 698 14.26 20.17 -45.40
C HIS A 698 13.20 19.81 -44.35
N ILE A 699 12.48 20.80 -43.83
CA ILE A 699 11.37 20.62 -42.88
C ILE A 699 10.14 20.09 -43.62
N ASP A 700 9.86 20.62 -44.80
CA ASP A 700 8.74 20.19 -45.65
C ASP A 700 8.96 18.76 -46.17
N LEU A 701 10.21 18.36 -46.44
CA LEU A 701 10.57 16.97 -46.79
C LEU A 701 10.32 15.97 -45.63
N ILE A 702 10.67 16.35 -44.40
CA ILE A 702 10.43 15.52 -43.20
C ILE A 702 8.93 15.33 -42.97
N THR A 703 8.16 16.40 -43.12
CA THR A 703 6.71 16.41 -42.89
C THR A 703 5.96 15.68 -44.01
N SER A 704 6.41 15.78 -45.26
CA SER A 704 5.78 15.10 -46.39
C SER A 704 6.06 13.60 -46.47
N GLN A 705 7.30 13.15 -46.22
CA GLN A 705 7.68 11.73 -46.40
C GLN A 705 7.35 10.83 -45.21
N LEU A 706 7.37 11.35 -43.98
CA LEU A 706 7.15 10.55 -42.77
C LEU A 706 5.72 10.62 -42.24
N PHE A 707 4.99 11.70 -42.57
CA PHE A 707 3.77 12.07 -41.87
C PHE A 707 2.55 12.27 -42.79
N ASN A 708 2.71 12.60 -44.08
CA ASN A 708 1.57 12.76 -45.01
C ASN A 708 1.14 11.47 -45.73
N LEU A 709 2.09 10.60 -46.08
CA LEU A 709 1.82 9.36 -46.82
C LEU A 709 1.51 8.14 -45.92
N GLY A 710 1.54 8.31 -44.59
CA GLY A 710 1.34 7.25 -43.61
C GLY A 710 2.50 6.25 -43.52
N LEU A 711 2.34 5.25 -42.63
CA LEU A 711 3.35 4.21 -42.35
C LEU A 711 3.83 3.46 -43.61
N PHE A 712 2.99 3.37 -44.65
CA PHE A 712 3.27 2.71 -45.93
C PHE A 712 3.63 3.66 -47.08
N GLY A 713 3.93 4.94 -46.81
CA GLY A 713 4.14 5.94 -47.86
C GLY A 713 5.20 5.62 -48.90
N TYR A 714 6.16 4.76 -48.56
CA TYR A 714 7.16 4.25 -49.49
C TYR A 714 6.56 3.41 -50.63
N ALA A 715 5.52 2.60 -50.37
CA ALA A 715 4.86 1.79 -51.39
C ALA A 715 4.18 2.67 -52.45
N TYR A 716 3.52 3.76 -52.03
CA TYR A 716 2.81 4.68 -52.91
C TYR A 716 3.75 5.57 -53.73
N THR A 717 4.86 6.03 -53.16
CA THR A 717 5.89 6.77 -53.90
C THR A 717 6.59 5.88 -54.93
N LEU A 718 6.86 4.61 -54.60
CA LEU A 718 7.44 3.66 -55.55
C LEU A 718 6.49 3.37 -56.71
N LEU A 719 5.20 3.22 -56.43
CA LEU A 719 4.14 3.05 -57.43
C LEU A 719 4.02 4.27 -58.35
N ALA A 720 4.05 5.49 -57.79
CA ALA A 720 4.04 6.73 -58.57
C ALA A 720 5.23 6.84 -59.52
N ASN A 721 6.42 6.39 -59.08
CA ASN A 721 7.63 6.35 -59.90
C ASN A 721 7.60 5.24 -60.97
N LEU A 722 6.98 4.11 -60.68
CA LEU A 722 6.86 2.98 -61.62
C LEU A 722 5.78 3.20 -62.69
N LEU A 723 4.71 3.94 -62.37
CA LEU A 723 3.59 4.22 -63.26
C LEU A 723 3.82 5.39 -64.23
N ASP A 724 4.91 6.13 -64.10
CA ASP A 724 5.19 7.30 -64.94
C ASP A 724 6.59 7.24 -65.55
N THR A 725 6.69 6.58 -66.70
CA THR A 725 7.96 6.38 -67.43
C THR A 725 8.54 7.66 -68.05
N ASN A 726 7.86 8.81 -67.92
CA ASN A 726 8.26 10.09 -68.52
C ASN A 726 8.82 11.14 -67.55
N LEU A 727 8.95 10.82 -66.26
CA LEU A 727 9.59 11.72 -65.29
C LEU A 727 11.04 11.27 -65.09
N SER A 728 11.96 11.87 -65.86
CA SER A 728 13.39 11.75 -65.56
C SER A 728 13.64 12.11 -64.08
N ALA A 729 14.47 11.29 -63.43
CA ALA A 729 14.57 11.10 -61.98
C ALA A 729 15.00 12.32 -61.13
N THR A 730 14.86 13.55 -61.62
CA THR A 730 15.45 14.71 -60.95
C THR A 730 14.63 16.00 -60.99
N GLN A 731 13.48 16.11 -61.67
CA GLN A 731 12.88 17.44 -61.90
C GLN A 731 11.39 17.68 -61.56
N ASN A 732 10.64 16.75 -60.96
CA ASN A 732 9.28 17.14 -60.51
C ASN A 732 8.78 16.38 -59.27
N LYS A 733 9.31 16.74 -58.09
CA LYS A 733 8.94 16.15 -56.79
C LYS A 733 7.46 16.40 -56.44
N GLU A 734 6.88 17.53 -56.86
CA GLU A 734 5.44 17.81 -56.70
C GLU A 734 4.54 16.87 -57.52
N ALA A 735 4.90 16.51 -58.75
CA ALA A 735 4.08 15.66 -59.60
C ALA A 735 4.05 14.20 -59.12
N THR A 736 5.21 13.67 -58.72
CA THR A 736 5.32 12.36 -58.06
C THR A 736 4.54 12.33 -56.75
N ARG A 737 4.48 13.46 -56.02
CA ARG A 737 3.75 13.63 -54.75
C ARG A 737 2.24 13.54 -54.95
N GLU A 738 1.67 14.23 -55.94
CA GLU A 738 0.22 14.21 -56.18
C GLU A 738 -0.25 12.81 -56.60
N LYS A 739 0.52 12.15 -57.46
CA LYS A 739 0.23 10.79 -57.90
C LYS A 739 0.33 9.77 -56.75
N ALA A 740 1.30 9.92 -55.85
CA ALA A 740 1.40 9.05 -54.66
C ALA A 740 0.23 9.22 -53.69
N LEU A 741 -0.34 10.43 -53.57
CA LEU A 741 -1.53 10.69 -52.75
C LEU A 741 -2.81 10.14 -53.39
N GLU A 742 -2.95 10.23 -54.72
CA GLU A 742 -4.04 9.63 -55.48
C GLU A 742 -4.02 8.09 -55.41
N ILE A 743 -2.82 7.51 -55.45
CA ILE A 743 -2.63 6.07 -55.26
C ILE A 743 -3.03 5.66 -53.84
N LYS A 744 -2.64 6.44 -52.79
CA LYS A 744 -3.06 6.18 -51.40
C LYS A 744 -4.59 6.10 -51.26
N SER A 745 -5.34 6.99 -51.91
CA SER A 745 -6.81 6.99 -51.84
C SER A 745 -7.48 5.82 -52.57
N THR A 746 -6.75 5.09 -53.40
CA THR A 746 -7.28 3.99 -54.22
C THR A 746 -7.14 2.62 -53.54
N PHE A 747 -6.20 2.48 -52.59
CA PHE A 747 -5.89 1.22 -51.90
C PHE A 747 -6.30 1.29 -50.42
N ASP A 748 -7.61 1.35 -50.13
CA ASP A 748 -8.14 1.61 -48.78
C ASP A 748 -8.23 0.34 -47.88
N ASP A 749 -7.70 -0.81 -48.31
CA ASP A 749 -7.74 -2.08 -47.57
C ASP A 749 -6.33 -2.52 -47.09
N ILE A 750 -6.19 -2.60 -45.76
CA ILE A 750 -4.95 -2.92 -45.01
C ILE A 750 -4.33 -4.26 -45.45
N LEU A 751 -5.15 -5.26 -45.78
CA LEU A 751 -4.68 -6.58 -46.22
C LEU A 751 -4.07 -6.53 -47.63
N GLN A 752 -4.61 -5.68 -48.51
CA GLN A 752 -4.06 -5.49 -49.86
C GLN A 752 -2.74 -4.70 -49.81
N ILE A 753 -2.63 -3.72 -48.92
CA ILE A 753 -1.41 -2.93 -48.69
C ILE A 753 -0.26 -3.82 -48.20
N GLU A 754 -0.51 -4.75 -47.28
CA GLU A 754 0.54 -5.62 -46.72
C GLU A 754 1.09 -6.62 -47.75
N MET A 755 0.20 -7.28 -48.50
CA MET A 755 0.57 -8.22 -49.58
C MET A 755 1.32 -7.49 -50.71
N PHE A 756 0.89 -6.28 -51.04
CA PHE A 756 1.50 -5.45 -52.06
C PHE A 756 2.85 -4.87 -51.63
N THR A 757 2.99 -4.47 -50.37
CA THR A 757 4.27 -4.00 -49.80
C THR A 757 5.30 -5.14 -49.77
N LYS A 758 4.89 -6.37 -49.45
CA LYS A 758 5.74 -7.58 -49.58
C LYS A 758 6.20 -7.81 -51.02
N TYR A 759 5.34 -7.59 -52.01
CA TYR A 759 5.67 -7.73 -53.44
C TYR A 759 6.65 -6.64 -53.92
N LEU A 760 6.40 -5.38 -53.59
CA LEU A 760 7.29 -4.26 -53.95
C LEU A 760 8.65 -4.34 -53.26
N THR A 761 8.68 -4.74 -51.98
CA THR A 761 9.95 -4.95 -51.25
C THR A 761 10.76 -6.08 -51.89
N ASN A 762 10.10 -7.14 -52.39
CA ASN A 762 10.77 -8.19 -53.16
C ASN A 762 11.31 -7.71 -54.52
N LEU A 763 10.63 -6.78 -55.19
CA LEU A 763 11.10 -6.21 -56.47
C LEU A 763 12.26 -5.23 -56.28
N GLU A 764 12.19 -4.35 -55.27
CA GLU A 764 13.28 -3.42 -54.95
C GLU A 764 14.51 -4.17 -54.41
N ALA A 765 14.33 -5.17 -53.54
CA ALA A 765 15.44 -6.03 -53.09
C ALA A 765 16.13 -6.71 -54.28
N LYS A 766 15.35 -7.26 -55.23
CA LYS A 766 15.89 -7.85 -56.46
C LYS A 766 16.66 -6.86 -57.34
N ASN A 767 16.17 -5.63 -57.47
CA ASN A 767 16.84 -4.61 -58.27
C ASN A 767 18.12 -4.09 -57.57
N PHE A 768 18.09 -3.93 -56.26
CA PHE A 768 19.24 -3.54 -55.46
C PHE A 768 20.33 -4.62 -55.47
N GLU A 769 19.96 -5.89 -55.30
CA GLU A 769 20.90 -7.03 -55.38
C GLU A 769 21.52 -7.17 -56.77
N ARG A 770 20.75 -6.93 -57.85
CA ARG A 770 21.27 -6.90 -59.23
C ARG A 770 22.22 -5.73 -59.49
N GLN A 771 21.93 -4.56 -58.93
CA GLN A 771 22.81 -3.39 -59.07
C GLN A 771 24.09 -3.57 -58.27
N ALA A 772 24.01 -4.09 -57.04
CA ALA A 772 25.17 -4.45 -56.22
C ALA A 772 26.04 -5.53 -56.89
N LEU A 773 25.43 -6.51 -57.56
CA LEU A 773 26.15 -7.50 -58.36
C LEU A 773 26.88 -6.83 -59.55
N LYS A 774 26.21 -5.90 -60.24
CA LYS A 774 26.80 -5.15 -61.36
C LYS A 774 27.98 -4.29 -60.91
N ASP A 775 27.85 -3.63 -59.77
CA ASP A 775 28.90 -2.78 -59.20
C ASP A 775 30.08 -3.64 -58.71
N TYR A 776 29.82 -4.80 -58.11
CA TYR A 776 30.84 -5.78 -57.72
C TYR A 776 31.62 -6.32 -58.92
N LEU A 777 30.92 -6.81 -59.95
CA LEU A 777 31.55 -7.30 -61.19
C LEU A 777 32.34 -6.18 -61.90
N SER A 778 31.87 -4.95 -61.83
CA SER A 778 32.58 -3.79 -62.40
C SER A 778 33.81 -3.36 -61.58
N SER A 779 33.91 -3.79 -60.32
CA SER A 779 35.02 -3.48 -59.42
C SER A 779 36.17 -4.49 -59.46
N LEU A 780 35.96 -5.67 -60.07
CA LEU A 780 36.97 -6.73 -60.13
C LEU A 780 38.02 -6.43 -61.21
N PRO A 781 39.32 -6.66 -60.93
CA PRO A 781 40.36 -6.67 -61.95
C PRO A 781 40.05 -7.70 -63.05
N GLN A 782 40.41 -7.39 -64.30
CA GLN A 782 40.05 -8.21 -65.46
C GLN A 782 40.51 -9.67 -65.34
N GLU A 783 41.67 -9.91 -64.73
CA GLU A 783 42.22 -11.25 -64.48
C GLU A 783 41.39 -12.07 -63.46
N GLU A 784 40.81 -11.42 -62.44
CA GLU A 784 39.89 -12.08 -61.49
C GLU A 784 38.50 -12.34 -62.10
N LEU A 785 38.06 -11.46 -63.00
CA LEU A 785 36.81 -11.64 -63.73
C LEU A 785 36.87 -12.84 -64.68
N GLU A 786 37.99 -13.01 -65.39
CA GLU A 786 38.26 -14.14 -66.27
C GLU A 786 38.36 -15.46 -65.48
N ASN A 787 39.03 -15.46 -64.32
CA ASN A 787 39.09 -16.63 -63.44
C ASN A 787 37.70 -17.01 -62.87
N THR A 788 36.91 -16.02 -62.46
CA THR A 788 35.55 -16.24 -61.95
C THR A 788 34.62 -16.79 -63.05
N TYR A 789 34.75 -16.28 -64.27
CA TYR A 789 34.04 -16.79 -65.45
C TYR A 789 34.40 -18.24 -65.76
N HIS A 790 35.69 -18.58 -65.81
CA HIS A 790 36.14 -19.94 -66.09
C HIS A 790 35.73 -20.95 -64.99
N THR A 791 35.77 -20.55 -63.72
CA THR A 791 35.35 -21.42 -62.61
C THR A 791 33.84 -21.64 -62.55
N LEU A 792 33.05 -20.63 -62.93
CA LEU A 792 31.59 -20.76 -63.10
C LEU A 792 31.24 -21.67 -64.28
N GLN A 793 31.94 -21.54 -65.41
CA GLN A 793 31.73 -22.37 -66.61
C GLN A 793 32.05 -23.85 -66.36
N LEU A 794 33.06 -24.13 -65.52
CA LEU A 794 33.46 -25.47 -65.12
C LEU A 794 32.63 -26.06 -63.96
N GLY A 795 31.68 -25.29 -63.39
CA GLY A 795 30.85 -25.73 -62.26
C GLY A 795 31.61 -25.92 -60.95
N LEU A 796 32.79 -25.30 -60.82
CA LEU A 796 33.71 -25.50 -59.68
C LEU A 796 33.47 -24.52 -58.52
N GLN A 797 32.49 -23.63 -58.64
CA GLN A 797 32.11 -22.69 -57.57
C GLN A 797 31.22 -23.37 -56.51
N PRO A 798 31.49 -23.18 -55.21
CA PRO A 798 30.75 -23.82 -54.14
C PRO A 798 29.31 -23.30 -54.07
N SER A 799 28.37 -24.18 -53.75
CA SER A 799 26.98 -23.82 -53.45
C SER A 799 26.42 -24.72 -52.35
N ASN A 800 25.34 -24.28 -51.71
CA ASN A 800 24.68 -25.02 -50.64
C ASN A 800 23.61 -26.01 -51.14
N GLU A 801 23.35 -26.05 -52.45
CA GLU A 801 22.31 -26.88 -53.05
C GLU A 801 22.84 -27.54 -54.34
N GLU A 802 22.66 -28.85 -54.46
CA GLU A 802 23.10 -29.64 -55.60
C GLU A 802 22.54 -29.09 -56.94
N GLY A 803 23.39 -28.97 -57.96
CA GLY A 803 23.00 -28.44 -59.28
C GLY A 803 22.94 -26.91 -59.39
N LYS A 804 23.54 -26.17 -58.46
CA LYS A 804 23.65 -24.70 -58.50
C LYS A 804 25.09 -24.25 -58.26
N SER A 805 25.46 -23.07 -58.77
CA SER A 805 26.77 -22.45 -58.54
C SER A 805 26.60 -21.01 -58.05
N CYS A 806 27.35 -20.60 -57.03
CA CYS A 806 27.31 -19.23 -56.50
C CYS A 806 28.31 -18.33 -57.25
N ILE A 807 27.97 -17.06 -57.48
CA ILE A 807 28.91 -16.07 -58.03
C ILE A 807 30.04 -15.75 -57.04
N PHE A 808 29.78 -15.88 -55.74
CA PHE A 808 30.76 -15.67 -54.68
C PHE A 808 31.35 -16.98 -54.19
N ALA A 809 32.67 -17.02 -54.00
CA ALA A 809 33.39 -18.17 -53.43
C ALA A 809 32.98 -18.50 -51.99
N GLN A 810 32.40 -17.54 -51.26
CA GLN A 810 31.82 -17.72 -49.94
C GLN A 810 30.46 -17.03 -49.88
N CYS A 811 29.44 -17.68 -49.32
CA CYS A 811 28.08 -17.15 -49.27
C CYS A 811 28.02 -15.87 -48.43
N VAL A 812 27.60 -14.76 -49.05
CA VAL A 812 27.40 -13.46 -48.39
C VAL A 812 26.32 -13.52 -47.30
N PHE A 813 25.47 -14.54 -47.34
CA PHE A 813 24.39 -14.79 -46.39
C PHE A 813 24.69 -15.93 -45.40
N ASN A 814 25.96 -16.34 -45.24
CA ASN A 814 26.37 -17.39 -44.29
C ASN A 814 25.54 -18.69 -44.36
N ASN A 815 25.06 -19.06 -45.55
CA ASN A 815 24.26 -20.27 -45.80
C ASN A 815 22.85 -20.29 -45.17
N GLU A 816 22.32 -19.15 -44.71
CA GLU A 816 20.98 -19.06 -44.09
C GLU A 816 19.84 -18.97 -45.11
N ARG A 817 20.14 -18.63 -46.38
CA ARG A 817 19.14 -18.45 -47.46
C ARG A 817 19.24 -19.59 -48.49
N SER A 818 18.09 -20.14 -48.90
CA SER A 818 18.01 -21.15 -49.97
C SER A 818 18.50 -20.58 -51.30
N CYS A 819 19.38 -21.32 -51.99
CA CYS A 819 19.96 -20.93 -53.27
C CYS A 819 18.89 -20.83 -54.37
N GLY A 820 17.77 -21.55 -54.27
CA GLY A 820 16.64 -21.45 -55.21
C GLY A 820 15.88 -20.12 -55.21
N LYS A 821 16.10 -19.26 -54.22
CA LYS A 821 15.50 -17.92 -54.12
C LYS A 821 16.56 -16.82 -54.05
N CYS A 822 17.81 -17.13 -54.41
CA CYS A 822 18.95 -16.23 -54.32
C CYS A 822 19.37 -15.72 -55.70
N GLU A 823 19.49 -14.41 -55.83
CA GLU A 823 19.81 -13.68 -57.06
C GLU A 823 21.28 -13.86 -57.48
N TYR A 824 22.13 -14.34 -56.57
CA TYR A 824 23.54 -14.66 -56.81
C TYR A 824 23.78 -16.14 -57.18
N SER A 825 22.69 -16.93 -57.29
CA SER A 825 22.73 -18.35 -57.68
C SER A 825 22.57 -18.52 -59.18
N ILE A 826 23.57 -19.09 -59.83
CA ILE A 826 23.52 -19.53 -61.22
C ILE A 826 22.95 -20.94 -61.26
N HIS A 827 21.84 -21.07 -61.99
CA HIS A 827 21.04 -22.29 -62.09
C HIS A 827 21.52 -23.13 -63.26
N HIS A 828 21.94 -24.38 -63.03
CA HIS A 828 22.26 -25.31 -64.11
C HIS A 828 20.98 -25.89 -64.73
N ILE A 829 21.12 -26.49 -65.91
CA ILE A 829 20.04 -26.96 -66.81
C ILE A 829 18.91 -27.77 -66.13
N VAL A 830 19.21 -28.42 -65.01
CA VAL A 830 18.26 -29.18 -64.17
C VAL A 830 17.13 -28.29 -63.60
N SER A 831 17.36 -26.98 -63.45
CA SER A 831 16.42 -26.00 -62.89
C SER A 831 15.20 -25.70 -63.79
N LEU A 832 15.28 -26.03 -65.08
CA LEU A 832 14.19 -25.83 -66.04
C LEU A 832 12.96 -26.69 -65.73
N SER A 833 13.18 -27.89 -65.16
CA SER A 833 12.11 -28.82 -64.73
C SER A 833 11.20 -28.24 -63.62
N VAL A 834 11.80 -27.55 -62.65
CA VAL A 834 11.10 -26.89 -61.53
C VAL A 834 10.34 -25.66 -62.01
N LEU A 835 10.91 -24.92 -62.98
CA LEU A 835 10.32 -23.74 -63.60
C LEU A 835 9.07 -24.10 -64.43
N GLY A 836 9.15 -25.19 -65.20
CA GLY A 836 8.03 -25.73 -65.98
C GLY A 836 6.83 -26.13 -65.11
N ASN A 837 7.07 -26.88 -64.04
CA ASN A 837 6.01 -27.29 -63.11
C ASN A 837 5.36 -26.12 -62.38
N ARG A 838 6.15 -25.13 -61.95
CA ARG A 838 5.64 -23.91 -61.31
C ARG A 838 4.80 -23.06 -62.24
N PHE A 839 5.19 -22.95 -63.50
CA PHE A 839 4.42 -22.22 -64.50
C PHE A 839 3.05 -22.86 -64.72
N LYS A 840 3.02 -24.19 -64.81
CA LYS A 840 1.79 -24.97 -64.91
C LYS A 840 0.83 -24.67 -63.75
N GLU A 841 1.27 -24.81 -62.50
CA GLU A 841 0.44 -24.51 -61.32
C GLU A 841 -0.13 -23.09 -61.35
N LYS A 842 0.68 -22.11 -61.76
CA LYS A 842 0.25 -20.71 -61.85
C LYS A 842 -0.76 -20.43 -62.97
N VAL A 843 -0.67 -21.11 -64.12
CA VAL A 843 -1.68 -21.01 -65.18
C VAL A 843 -3.04 -21.49 -64.68
N TYR A 844 -3.06 -22.61 -63.93
CA TYR A 844 -4.27 -23.15 -63.32
C TYR A 844 -4.82 -22.23 -62.21
N ASP A 845 -3.97 -21.75 -61.30
CA ASP A 845 -4.37 -20.83 -60.22
C ASP A 845 -4.90 -19.49 -60.77
N PHE A 846 -4.26 -18.96 -61.82
CA PHE A 846 -4.70 -17.73 -62.47
C PHE A 846 -6.12 -17.86 -63.03
N THR A 847 -6.43 -18.96 -63.72
CA THR A 847 -7.75 -19.12 -64.35
C THR A 847 -8.87 -19.19 -63.32
N GLU A 848 -8.62 -19.81 -62.16
CA GLU A 848 -9.61 -19.93 -61.10
C GLU A 848 -9.79 -18.63 -60.31
N ARG A 849 -8.69 -17.91 -60.05
CA ARG A 849 -8.72 -16.68 -59.23
C ARG A 849 -9.16 -15.45 -60.00
N PHE A 850 -8.86 -15.37 -61.31
CA PHE A 850 -9.26 -14.23 -62.13
C PHE A 850 -10.79 -14.12 -62.24
N GLU A 851 -11.50 -15.24 -62.37
CA GLU A 851 -12.98 -15.23 -62.45
C GLU A 851 -13.65 -14.91 -61.12
N LYS A 852 -12.99 -15.20 -59.99
CA LYS A 852 -13.48 -14.90 -58.63
C LYS A 852 -13.08 -13.50 -58.12
N ALA A 853 -12.22 -12.79 -58.85
CA ALA A 853 -11.74 -11.46 -58.47
C ALA A 853 -12.87 -10.43 -58.52
N LYS A 854 -13.03 -9.68 -57.41
CA LYS A 854 -14.17 -8.76 -57.21
C LYS A 854 -13.90 -7.35 -57.73
N THR A 855 -12.62 -6.97 -57.88
CA THR A 855 -12.21 -5.63 -58.31
C THR A 855 -11.32 -5.70 -59.54
N ASP A 856 -11.35 -4.65 -60.37
CA ASP A 856 -10.48 -4.57 -61.55
C ASP A 856 -9.00 -4.43 -61.19
N GLY A 857 -8.69 -3.92 -59.99
CA GLY A 857 -7.33 -3.90 -59.43
C GLY A 857 -6.77 -5.30 -59.15
N GLU A 858 -7.57 -6.20 -58.58
CA GLU A 858 -7.18 -7.61 -58.38
C GLU A 858 -6.93 -8.33 -59.72
N ARG A 859 -7.80 -8.08 -60.71
CA ARG A 859 -7.64 -8.62 -62.07
C ARG A 859 -6.36 -8.12 -62.73
N THR A 860 -6.06 -6.83 -62.58
CA THR A 860 -4.83 -6.19 -63.07
C THR A 860 -3.58 -6.77 -62.41
N PHE A 861 -3.60 -6.97 -61.08
CA PHE A 861 -2.50 -7.58 -60.34
C PHE A 861 -2.22 -9.03 -60.77
N LEU A 862 -3.27 -9.84 -60.91
CA LEU A 862 -3.15 -11.23 -61.37
C LEU A 862 -2.54 -11.28 -62.77
N VAL A 863 -2.97 -10.39 -63.67
CA VAL A 863 -2.47 -10.33 -65.06
C VAL A 863 -1.01 -9.90 -65.09
N ASN A 864 -0.64 -8.86 -64.35
CA ASN A 864 0.75 -8.40 -64.25
C ASN A 864 1.68 -9.47 -63.66
N THR A 865 1.21 -10.23 -62.67
CA THR A 865 1.97 -11.35 -62.08
C THR A 865 2.21 -12.46 -63.11
N PHE A 866 1.18 -12.84 -63.86
CA PHE A 866 1.26 -13.86 -64.90
C PHE A 866 2.21 -13.48 -66.04
N TYR A 867 2.12 -12.25 -66.54
CA TYR A 867 3.03 -11.77 -67.59
C TYR A 867 4.48 -11.63 -67.11
N GLY A 868 4.71 -11.34 -65.82
CA GLY A 868 6.03 -11.39 -65.21
C GLY A 868 6.65 -12.80 -65.24
N ASP A 869 5.84 -13.84 -65.04
CA ASP A 869 6.29 -15.23 -65.16
C ASP A 869 6.56 -15.64 -66.62
N ILE A 870 5.77 -15.13 -67.59
CA ILE A 870 6.05 -15.31 -69.02
C ILE A 870 7.40 -14.72 -69.41
N GLN A 871 7.77 -13.55 -68.89
CA GLN A 871 9.08 -12.93 -69.17
C GLN A 871 10.25 -13.77 -68.64
N LEU A 872 10.07 -14.43 -67.49
CA LEU A 872 11.04 -15.38 -66.95
C LEU A 872 11.24 -16.60 -67.87
N ILE A 873 10.17 -17.12 -68.45
CA ILE A 873 10.24 -18.22 -69.43
C ILE A 873 10.86 -17.74 -70.73
N LYS A 874 10.48 -16.56 -71.22
CA LYS A 874 11.07 -15.96 -72.42
C LYS A 874 12.58 -15.77 -72.26
N SER A 875 13.03 -15.29 -71.10
CA SER A 875 14.44 -15.18 -70.77
C SER A 875 15.13 -16.55 -70.69
N ALA A 876 14.46 -17.59 -70.19
CA ALA A 876 14.97 -18.96 -70.22
C ALA A 876 15.08 -19.50 -71.66
N VAL A 877 14.11 -19.23 -72.53
CA VAL A 877 14.14 -19.59 -73.97
C VAL A 877 15.28 -18.88 -74.68
N GLU A 878 15.48 -17.58 -74.41
CA GLU A 878 16.59 -16.79 -74.94
C GLU A 878 17.96 -17.31 -74.47
N THR A 879 18.05 -17.87 -73.25
CA THR A 879 19.30 -18.32 -72.63
C THR A 879 19.66 -19.78 -72.99
N PHE A 880 18.67 -20.68 -73.07
CA PHE A 880 18.90 -22.13 -73.22
C PHE A 880 18.42 -22.70 -74.56
N GLY A 881 17.75 -21.90 -75.39
CA GLY A 881 17.18 -22.32 -76.67
C GLY A 881 15.78 -22.92 -76.52
N ASP A 882 14.95 -22.69 -77.54
CA ASP A 882 13.53 -23.09 -77.56
C ASP A 882 13.35 -24.61 -77.41
N ASP A 883 14.18 -25.40 -78.11
CA ASP A 883 14.11 -26.87 -78.09
C ASP A 883 14.37 -27.47 -76.70
N VAL A 884 15.30 -26.87 -75.94
CA VAL A 884 15.69 -27.33 -74.61
C VAL A 884 14.63 -26.97 -73.58
N VAL A 885 14.13 -25.74 -73.59
CA VAL A 885 13.10 -25.29 -72.65
C VAL A 885 11.77 -26.01 -72.89
N ASN A 886 11.42 -26.27 -74.15
CA ASN A 886 10.21 -27.02 -74.50
C ASN A 886 10.26 -28.45 -73.94
N GLN A 887 11.41 -29.13 -73.93
CA GLN A 887 11.53 -30.49 -73.37
C GLN A 887 11.13 -30.59 -71.88
N PHE A 888 11.29 -29.53 -71.10
CA PHE A 888 10.95 -29.51 -69.66
C PHE A 888 9.51 -29.06 -69.37
N ILE A 889 8.75 -28.63 -70.38
CA ILE A 889 7.33 -28.24 -70.27
C ILE A 889 6.38 -29.39 -70.71
N ILE A 890 6.92 -30.47 -71.31
CA ILE A 890 6.18 -31.48 -72.10
C ILE A 890 5.28 -32.45 -71.33
N ASP A 891 5.19 -32.45 -70.00
CA ASP A 891 4.49 -33.54 -69.29
C ASP A 891 2.96 -33.34 -69.11
N THR A 892 2.27 -32.55 -69.94
CA THR A 892 0.78 -32.52 -69.94
C THR A 892 0.16 -31.86 -71.17
N ASN A 893 -1.06 -32.31 -71.51
CA ASN A 893 -1.91 -31.94 -72.65
C ASN A 893 -1.72 -30.48 -73.14
N LEU A 894 -0.81 -30.33 -74.10
CA LEU A 894 -0.33 -29.04 -74.62
C LEU A 894 -1.45 -28.18 -75.17
N ASP A 895 -2.53 -28.79 -75.66
CA ASP A 895 -3.69 -28.09 -76.18
C ASP A 895 -4.55 -27.47 -75.06
N ASP A 896 -4.67 -28.11 -73.88
CA ASP A 896 -5.35 -27.52 -72.71
C ASP A 896 -4.56 -26.32 -72.19
N LEU A 897 -3.24 -26.47 -72.01
CA LEU A 897 -2.38 -25.39 -71.54
C LEU A 897 -2.35 -24.22 -72.55
N ARG A 898 -2.21 -24.49 -73.85
CA ARG A 898 -2.26 -23.46 -74.90
C ARG A 898 -3.62 -22.77 -74.98
N SER A 899 -4.72 -23.50 -74.81
CA SER A 899 -6.06 -22.91 -74.80
C SER A 899 -6.27 -21.97 -73.60
N ARG A 900 -5.75 -22.35 -72.42
CA ARG A 900 -5.81 -21.54 -71.20
C ARG A 900 -4.92 -20.32 -71.32
N VAL A 901 -3.68 -20.47 -71.78
CA VAL A 901 -2.78 -19.34 -72.03
C VAL A 901 -3.40 -18.37 -73.03
N ARG A 902 -4.02 -18.85 -74.12
CA ARG A 902 -4.75 -17.98 -75.07
C ARG A 902 -5.93 -17.24 -74.46
N ARG A 903 -6.68 -17.86 -73.52
CA ARG A 903 -7.75 -17.19 -72.75
C ARG A 903 -7.21 -16.13 -71.78
N ILE A 904 -5.96 -16.25 -71.35
CA ILE A 904 -5.30 -15.25 -70.51
C ILE A 904 -4.74 -14.13 -71.39
N ASP A 905 -4.19 -14.47 -72.55
CA ASP A 905 -3.67 -13.54 -73.55
C ASP A 905 -4.78 -12.65 -74.13
N SER A 906 -6.02 -13.15 -74.23
CA SER A 906 -7.19 -12.33 -74.59
C SER A 906 -7.59 -11.30 -73.52
N LYS A 907 -7.04 -11.39 -72.29
CA LYS A 907 -7.31 -10.46 -71.18
C LYS A 907 -6.19 -9.42 -71.00
N ARG A 908 -5.39 -9.22 -72.04
CA ARG A 908 -4.23 -8.29 -72.08
C ARG A 908 -4.61 -6.82 -71.86
N GLU A 909 -5.88 -6.45 -71.96
CA GLU A 909 -6.39 -5.14 -71.58
C GLU A 909 -6.15 -4.78 -70.10
N TYR A 910 -6.06 -5.79 -69.22
CA TYR A 910 -5.72 -5.62 -67.81
C TYR A 910 -4.20 -5.62 -67.55
N PHE A 911 -3.36 -5.77 -68.59
CA PHE A 911 -1.91 -5.72 -68.46
C PHE A 911 -1.42 -4.28 -68.56
N THR A 912 -1.01 -3.72 -67.41
CA THR A 912 -0.62 -2.31 -67.31
C THR A 912 0.90 -2.07 -67.34
N LEU A 913 1.70 -3.15 -67.27
CA LEU A 913 3.16 -3.08 -67.36
C LEU A 913 3.65 -3.27 -68.80
N LYS A 914 3.24 -2.39 -69.73
CA LYS A 914 3.93 -2.30 -71.03
C LYS A 914 5.29 -1.63 -70.80
N GLY A 915 6.32 -2.46 -70.66
CA GLY A 915 7.71 -2.03 -70.91
C GLY A 915 7.92 -1.77 -72.40
#